data_AF-A0A3S0UEU9-F1
#
_entry.id   AF-A0A3S0UEU9-F1
#
_cell.length_a   1.000
_cell.length_b   1.000
_cell.length_c   1.000
_cell.angle_alpha   90.00
_cell.angle_beta   90.00
_cell.angle_gamma   90.00
#
_symmetry.space_group_name_H-M   'P 1'
#
loop_
_entity.id
_entity.type
_entity.pdbx_description
1 polymer ?
#
loop_
_entity_poly.entity_id
_entity_poly.type
_entity_poly.pdbx_seq_one_letter_code
_entity_poly.pdbx_strand_id
1 'polypeptide(L)'
;MAELRNPFLSNSAALPPIAQQTVEYWVDAWQRTVLFWDVLRQRSDQYYAQKAKAVPNVLSFEAELLMDGRTLARPVNYGLVRIKPPEGVTIDPRKRPFVVVDPRAGHGPGIGGFKADSELGVALRAGHPCYFVGFTPEPMPGQTIEDIMQAEAQFLEKVIALHPDADGKPCVVGNCQAGWAVMMLAAVRPELFGPIIIPGSPLSYWAGIEGQNPMRYTGGLAGGSWVTALTGDLGAGKFDGAYLVENFENLNPANTLWGKNYNLWSKVDTEGPRFLEFEKWWGGHVNLNAEEIQWIVDQLFVGNRLATAEIVTSDGVRIDLRNIRSPIVCFCSKGDNITPPQQALGWICDLYERDDDLRACGQTIIYAIHESIGHLGIFVSGGVARKEHEEFASNIDLIDVLPPGLYEAVMTPKTADTANADLVSGDWVVRFEPRTLADLRTIVQPDPENERRFATVRRVSEINLGLYRTLLQPLVQALSMPQTGDWLHHLNPSELPYELFSDRNPLMHQLAQLAEQVRAQRQPAAPDNPMLQFQTMVSDWMIAVLDGWRDLRDRSLEQIFLAVYSSPLLQALVGMRASDELPRRHPGLEPEQIAFVQRRIAELKARLAEGGVREAAIRSLVYIGMAGPGVDERGFNELRRIRAGQTTMTLDEFKRVLREQFFGLLLDRDGALAAIPQMLPPDPAVRATALEAIRATVQAAGTLSGERAERLARIEKLFALEAAATPVADDAAAPSADQNP
;
A
#
# COMPACT_ATOMS: atom_id res chain seq x y z
N MET A 1 -24.45 53.31 -10.83
CA MET A 1 -25.75 52.89 -11.38
C MET A 1 -25.83 53.29 -12.84
N ALA A 2 -25.40 52.40 -13.73
CA ALA A 2 -25.88 52.32 -15.10
C ALA A 2 -26.25 50.84 -15.28
N GLU A 3 -27.54 50.55 -15.32
CA GLU A 3 -28.04 49.19 -15.61
C GLU A 3 -27.58 48.79 -17.01
N LEU A 4 -26.53 47.99 -17.11
CA LEU A 4 -26.27 47.17 -18.29
C LEU A 4 -27.35 46.08 -18.32
N ARG A 5 -28.54 46.45 -18.81
CA ARG A 5 -29.57 45.49 -19.20
C ARG A 5 -28.97 44.59 -20.27
N ASN A 6 -28.96 43.28 -20.02
CA ASN A 6 -28.48 42.28 -20.96
C ASN A 6 -29.27 42.41 -22.28
N PRO A 7 -28.65 42.85 -23.40
CA PRO A 7 -29.36 43.16 -24.64
C PRO A 7 -30.01 41.92 -25.31
N PHE A 8 -29.66 40.72 -24.85
CA PHE A 8 -30.26 39.47 -25.34
C PHE A 8 -31.65 39.18 -24.76
N LEU A 9 -32.01 39.77 -23.62
CA LEU A 9 -33.26 39.46 -22.91
C LEU A 9 -34.31 40.57 -22.97
N SER A 10 -33.92 41.81 -23.28
CA SER A 10 -34.87 42.92 -23.41
C SER A 10 -35.86 42.74 -24.58
N ASN A 11 -35.60 41.81 -25.50
CA ASN A 11 -36.48 41.44 -26.62
C ASN A 11 -36.91 39.95 -26.63
N SER A 12 -36.54 39.15 -25.63
CA SER A 12 -36.82 37.69 -25.65
C SER A 12 -38.29 37.35 -25.44
N ALA A 13 -39.05 38.20 -24.74
CA ALA A 13 -40.48 38.01 -24.47
C ALA A 13 -41.37 37.94 -25.75
N ALA A 14 -40.84 38.35 -26.92
CA ALA A 14 -41.54 38.32 -28.21
C ALA A 14 -41.18 37.11 -29.09
N LEU A 15 -40.31 36.21 -28.62
CA LEU A 15 -39.86 35.02 -29.37
C LEU A 15 -40.78 33.80 -29.13
N PRO A 16 -40.87 32.85 -30.08
CA PRO A 16 -41.49 31.55 -29.86
C PRO A 16 -40.87 30.81 -28.65
N PRO A 17 -41.62 29.96 -27.92
CA PRO A 17 -41.15 29.30 -26.69
C PRO A 17 -39.80 28.57 -26.84
N ILE A 18 -39.58 27.87 -27.96
CA ILE A 18 -38.32 27.19 -28.27
C ILE A 18 -37.15 28.17 -28.41
N ALA A 19 -37.38 29.34 -29.01
CA ALA A 19 -36.35 30.36 -29.18
C ALA A 19 -36.03 31.05 -27.84
N GLN A 20 -37.02 31.23 -26.96
CA GLN A 20 -36.81 31.71 -25.59
C GLN A 20 -35.95 30.73 -24.79
N GLN A 21 -36.30 29.44 -24.78
CA GLN A 21 -35.53 28.38 -24.11
C GLN A 21 -34.10 28.28 -24.67
N THR A 22 -33.93 28.49 -25.98
CA THR A 22 -32.60 28.49 -26.62
C THR A 22 -31.76 29.69 -26.14
N VAL A 23 -32.33 30.90 -26.10
CA VAL A 23 -31.62 32.10 -25.61
C VAL A 23 -31.27 31.96 -24.13
N GLU A 24 -32.23 31.49 -23.32
CA GLU A 24 -32.02 31.21 -21.90
C GLU A 24 -30.84 30.24 -21.68
N TYR A 25 -30.82 29.13 -22.43
CA TYR A 25 -29.71 28.17 -22.39
C TYR A 25 -28.37 28.81 -22.78
N TRP A 26 -28.31 29.62 -23.83
CA TRP A 26 -27.07 30.24 -24.27
C TRP A 26 -26.53 31.25 -23.27
N VAL A 27 -27.41 32.03 -22.64
CA VAL A 27 -27.02 32.94 -21.54
C VAL A 27 -26.42 32.14 -20.39
N ASP A 28 -27.11 31.08 -19.96
CA ASP A 28 -26.65 30.20 -18.89
C ASP A 28 -25.30 29.51 -19.24
N ALA A 29 -25.17 28.94 -20.43
CA ALA A 29 -23.96 28.27 -20.91
C ALA A 29 -22.76 29.22 -21.00
N TRP A 30 -22.96 30.44 -21.48
CA TRP A 30 -21.90 31.46 -21.51
C TRP A 30 -21.46 31.85 -20.10
N GLN A 31 -22.41 32.08 -19.19
CA GLN A 31 -22.11 32.38 -17.80
C GLN A 31 -21.36 31.23 -17.12
N ARG A 32 -21.78 29.98 -17.31
CA ARG A 32 -21.07 28.80 -16.79
C ARG A 32 -19.65 28.71 -17.31
N THR A 33 -19.41 29.06 -18.57
CA THR A 33 -18.08 29.04 -19.18
C THR A 33 -17.14 30.06 -18.55
N VAL A 34 -17.61 31.29 -18.30
CA VAL A 34 -16.83 32.31 -17.59
C VAL A 34 -16.48 31.84 -16.17
N LEU A 35 -17.46 31.31 -15.43
CA LEU A 35 -17.24 30.80 -14.08
C LEU A 35 -16.30 29.59 -14.06
N PHE A 36 -16.41 28.70 -15.04
CA PHE A 36 -15.54 27.54 -15.19
C PHE A 36 -14.09 27.95 -15.38
N TRP A 37 -13.81 28.90 -16.28
CA TRP A 37 -12.46 29.43 -16.45
C TRP A 37 -11.94 30.15 -15.20
N ASP A 38 -12.80 30.84 -14.45
CA ASP A 38 -12.39 31.42 -13.17
C ASP A 38 -12.07 30.35 -12.11
N VAL A 39 -12.77 29.21 -12.08
CA VAL A 39 -12.39 28.07 -11.23
C VAL A 39 -11.04 27.49 -11.67
N LEU A 40 -10.79 27.32 -12.97
CA LEU A 40 -9.47 26.88 -13.46
C LEU A 40 -8.36 27.89 -13.12
N ARG A 41 -8.67 29.19 -13.12
CA ARG A 41 -7.77 30.25 -12.65
C ARG A 41 -7.41 30.07 -11.18
N GLN A 42 -8.42 29.98 -10.33
CA GLN A 42 -8.25 29.77 -8.89
C GLN A 42 -7.45 28.50 -8.58
N ARG A 43 -7.68 27.42 -9.34
CA ARG A 43 -6.90 26.18 -9.24
C ARG A 43 -5.41 26.44 -9.45
N SER A 44 -5.05 27.17 -10.49
CA SER A 44 -3.63 27.38 -10.79
C SER A 44 -2.96 28.36 -9.82
N ASP A 45 -3.69 29.37 -9.36
CA ASP A 45 -3.21 30.24 -8.28
C ASP A 45 -2.95 29.42 -7.00
N GLN A 46 -3.85 28.49 -6.69
CA GLN A 46 -3.70 27.56 -5.58
C GLN A 46 -2.49 26.61 -5.79
N TYR A 47 -2.28 26.09 -7.00
CA TYR A 47 -1.11 25.28 -7.34
C TYR A 47 0.20 26.02 -7.06
N TYR A 48 0.36 27.24 -7.57
CA TYR A 48 1.57 28.03 -7.31
C TYR A 48 1.72 28.44 -5.85
N ALA A 49 0.63 28.77 -5.17
CA ALA A 49 0.64 29.05 -3.74
C ALA A 49 1.04 27.81 -2.92
N GLN A 50 0.63 26.59 -3.32
CA GLN A 50 1.13 25.36 -2.70
C GLN A 50 2.62 25.18 -2.97
N LYS A 51 3.05 25.25 -4.23
CA LYS A 51 4.45 25.02 -4.65
C LYS A 51 5.44 25.97 -3.96
N ALA A 52 5.00 27.19 -3.61
CA ALA A 52 5.80 28.18 -2.88
C ALA A 52 5.97 27.91 -1.38
N LYS A 53 5.24 26.95 -0.79
CA LYS A 53 5.40 26.59 0.62
C LYS A 53 6.76 25.94 0.86
N ALA A 54 7.35 26.17 2.04
CA ALA A 54 8.59 25.51 2.45
C ALA A 54 8.45 23.98 2.55
N VAL A 55 7.27 23.48 2.95
CA VAL A 55 6.93 22.05 3.01
C VAL A 55 5.52 21.86 2.43
N PRO A 56 5.38 21.80 1.09
CA PRO A 56 4.09 21.69 0.46
C PRO A 56 3.50 20.30 0.72
N ASN A 57 2.35 20.26 1.36
CA ASN A 57 1.60 19.03 1.62
C ASN A 57 0.11 19.35 1.71
N VAL A 58 -0.71 18.30 1.58
CA VAL A 58 -2.17 18.38 1.67
C VAL A 58 -2.74 17.73 2.94
N LEU A 59 -1.92 17.55 3.99
CA LEU A 59 -2.40 17.00 5.26
C LEU A 59 -3.48 17.91 5.87
N SER A 60 -4.55 17.28 6.37
CA SER A 60 -5.59 17.94 7.16
C SER A 60 -5.22 18.11 8.65
N PHE A 61 -4.01 17.70 9.03
CA PHE A 61 -3.53 17.71 10.42
C PHE A 61 -2.38 18.70 10.61
N GLU A 62 -2.29 19.30 11.80
CA GLU A 62 -1.12 20.09 12.16
C GLU A 62 0.08 19.16 12.39
N ALA A 63 1.22 19.52 11.80
CA ALA A 63 2.42 18.71 11.81
C ALA A 63 3.63 19.51 12.29
N GLU A 64 4.51 18.86 13.03
CA GLU A 64 5.79 19.41 13.51
C GLU A 64 6.94 18.68 12.86
N LEU A 65 7.83 19.42 12.19
CA LEU A 65 9.04 18.85 11.59
C LEU A 65 10.01 18.37 12.68
N LEU A 66 10.34 17.08 12.65
CA LEU A 66 11.28 16.47 13.59
C LEU A 66 12.67 16.24 12.98
N MET A 67 12.71 15.92 11.69
CA MET A 67 13.95 15.66 10.98
C MET A 67 13.83 16.08 9.52
N ASP A 68 14.79 16.88 9.06
CA ASP A 68 14.88 17.35 7.69
C ASP A 68 15.97 16.56 6.94
N GLY A 69 15.55 15.74 5.98
CA GLY A 69 16.42 14.89 5.17
C GLY A 69 17.50 15.67 4.41
N ARG A 70 17.26 16.96 4.12
CA ARG A 70 18.19 17.83 3.41
C ARG A 70 19.43 18.16 4.25
N THR A 71 19.35 17.96 5.56
CA THR A 71 20.45 18.23 6.51
C THR A 71 21.26 16.99 6.87
N LEU A 72 20.88 15.82 6.33
CA LEU A 72 21.60 14.57 6.55
C LEU A 72 22.93 14.54 5.78
N ALA A 73 23.83 13.64 6.18
CA ALA A 73 25.11 13.45 5.51
C ALA A 73 24.96 13.11 4.01
N ARG A 74 23.88 12.38 3.67
CA ARG A 74 23.42 12.19 2.30
C ARG A 74 22.06 12.90 2.16
N PRO A 75 22.04 14.13 1.62
CA PRO A 75 20.83 14.93 1.60
C PRO A 75 19.75 14.30 0.72
N VAL A 76 18.52 14.26 1.25
CA VAL A 76 17.33 13.86 0.48
C VAL A 76 16.21 14.87 0.66
N ASN A 77 15.30 14.96 -0.30
CA ASN A 77 14.16 15.87 -0.26
C ASN A 77 13.02 15.41 0.67
N TYR A 78 13.28 14.44 1.56
CA TYR A 78 12.29 13.85 2.47
C TYR A 78 12.37 14.50 3.86
N GLY A 79 11.29 14.41 4.63
CA GLY A 79 11.24 14.88 6.01
C GLY A 79 10.28 14.06 6.88
N LEU A 80 10.66 13.88 8.14
CA LEU A 80 9.84 13.26 9.16
C LEU A 80 9.10 14.32 9.96
N VAL A 81 7.78 14.22 10.02
CA VAL A 81 6.94 15.08 10.85
C VAL A 81 6.16 14.27 11.88
N ARG A 82 5.92 14.87 13.05
CA ARG A 82 4.99 14.37 14.07
C ARG A 82 3.63 15.02 13.86
N ILE A 83 2.58 14.22 13.87
CA ILE A 83 1.21 14.70 13.74
C ILE A 83 0.67 15.07 15.12
N LYS A 84 0.12 16.28 15.25
CA LYS A 84 -0.55 16.71 16.47
C LYS A 84 -1.95 16.11 16.53
N PRO A 85 -2.35 15.48 17.66
CA PRO A 85 -3.70 14.96 17.82
C PRO A 85 -4.75 16.08 17.70
N PRO A 86 -5.86 15.86 16.97
CA PRO A 86 -7.01 16.75 16.98
C PRO A 86 -7.59 16.93 18.39
N GLU A 87 -8.36 17.99 18.59
CA GLU A 87 -9.05 18.25 19.85
C GLU A 87 -9.94 17.05 20.25
N GLY A 88 -9.85 16.63 21.52
CA GLY A 88 -10.60 15.49 22.05
C GLY A 88 -9.96 14.11 21.83
N VAL A 89 -8.89 14.01 21.04
CA VAL A 89 -8.16 12.74 20.84
C VAL A 89 -7.06 12.61 21.89
N THR A 90 -7.09 11.50 22.65
CA THR A 90 -6.05 11.18 23.65
C THR A 90 -5.12 10.09 23.12
N ILE A 91 -3.82 10.32 23.20
CA ILE A 91 -2.78 9.37 22.78
C ILE A 91 -2.22 8.65 24.01
N ASP A 92 -2.11 7.32 23.95
CA ASP A 92 -1.37 6.53 24.95
C ASP A 92 0.08 6.37 24.46
N PRO A 93 1.08 6.95 25.15
CA PRO A 93 2.47 6.87 24.72
C PRO A 93 3.06 5.45 24.75
N ARG A 94 2.39 4.49 25.42
CA ARG A 94 2.81 3.07 25.42
C ARG A 94 2.30 2.30 24.20
N LYS A 95 1.34 2.86 23.46
CA LYS A 95 0.91 2.26 22.19
C LYS A 95 2.00 2.44 21.14
N ARG A 96 2.17 1.43 20.28
CA ARG A 96 3.11 1.49 19.17
C ARG A 96 2.87 2.73 18.30
N PRO A 97 3.92 3.45 17.87
CA PRO A 97 3.76 4.56 16.94
C PRO A 97 3.37 4.07 15.54
N PHE A 98 2.60 4.88 14.82
CA PHE A 98 2.28 4.70 13.40
C PHE A 98 3.08 5.69 12.57
N VAL A 99 3.69 5.22 11.48
CA VAL A 99 4.44 6.04 10.51
C VAL A 99 3.83 5.82 9.14
N VAL A 100 3.20 6.86 8.58
CA VAL A 100 2.63 6.82 7.22
C VAL A 100 3.61 7.44 6.24
N VAL A 101 3.96 6.71 5.17
CA VAL A 101 4.88 7.12 4.13
C VAL A 101 4.12 7.25 2.82
N ASP A 102 4.16 8.44 2.24
CA ASP A 102 3.41 8.75 1.03
C ASP A 102 4.18 8.46 -0.26
N PRO A 103 3.47 8.13 -1.36
CA PRO A 103 4.09 7.81 -2.64
C PRO A 103 4.61 9.06 -3.34
N ARG A 104 5.84 9.03 -3.84
CA ARG A 104 6.39 10.01 -4.80
C ARG A 104 6.04 9.63 -6.25
N ALA A 105 4.77 9.32 -6.50
CA ALA A 105 4.28 8.79 -7.77
C ALA A 105 3.80 9.90 -8.73
N GLY A 106 4.56 11.00 -8.82
CA GLY A 106 4.23 12.19 -9.61
C GLY A 106 3.40 13.24 -8.88
N HIS A 107 2.68 12.88 -7.82
CA HIS A 107 1.87 13.80 -7.00
C HIS A 107 2.59 14.20 -5.70
N GLY A 108 2.20 15.34 -5.12
CA GLY A 108 2.71 15.85 -3.86
C GLY A 108 2.25 15.05 -2.64
N PRO A 109 2.91 15.20 -1.49
CA PRO A 109 2.60 14.43 -0.30
C PRO A 109 1.35 14.94 0.44
N GLY A 110 0.77 14.08 1.25
CA GLY A 110 -0.34 14.31 2.18
C GLY A 110 -1.57 13.45 1.94
N ILE A 111 -1.54 12.48 1.02
CA ILE A 111 -2.70 11.67 0.66
C ILE A 111 -3.14 10.76 1.82
N GLY A 112 -2.20 10.17 2.57
CA GLY A 112 -2.47 9.36 3.77
C GLY A 112 -3.08 10.13 4.95
N GLY A 113 -3.17 11.46 4.85
CA GLY A 113 -3.79 12.35 5.84
C GLY A 113 -4.71 13.41 5.23
N PHE A 114 -5.19 13.19 4.00
CA PHE A 114 -5.92 14.21 3.23
C PHE A 114 -7.24 14.62 3.90
N LYS A 115 -7.88 13.70 4.63
CA LYS A 115 -9.13 13.90 5.37
C LYS A 115 -9.00 13.47 6.82
N ALA A 116 -9.94 13.89 7.66
CA ALA A 116 -10.06 13.37 9.03
C ALA A 116 -10.29 11.84 9.05
N ASP A 117 -11.10 11.32 8.11
CA ASP A 117 -11.19 9.89 7.83
C ASP A 117 -10.07 9.50 6.86
N SER A 118 -8.90 9.19 7.41
CA SER A 118 -7.69 8.75 6.70
C SER A 118 -6.90 7.78 7.59
N GLU A 119 -5.82 7.20 7.08
CA GLU A 119 -4.93 6.30 7.82
C GLU A 119 -4.38 6.95 9.10
N LEU A 120 -3.91 8.20 8.99
CA LEU A 120 -3.48 8.99 10.15
C LEU A 120 -4.63 9.26 11.12
N GLY A 121 -5.80 9.63 10.61
CA GLY A 121 -6.97 9.91 11.45
C GLY A 121 -7.46 8.68 12.21
N VAL A 122 -7.48 7.52 11.55
CA VAL A 122 -7.84 6.24 12.14
C VAL A 122 -6.86 5.85 13.26
N ALA A 123 -5.55 5.91 13.00
CA ALA A 123 -4.54 5.56 14.00
C ALA A 123 -4.57 6.51 15.22
N LEU A 124 -4.78 7.81 14.98
CA LEU A 124 -4.96 8.81 16.04
C LEU A 124 -6.22 8.51 16.89
N ARG A 125 -7.37 8.19 16.27
CA ARG A 125 -8.59 7.81 17.00
C ARG A 125 -8.40 6.54 17.82
N ALA A 126 -7.61 5.60 17.32
CA ALA A 126 -7.21 4.42 18.08
C ALA A 126 -6.19 4.71 19.19
N GLY A 127 -5.74 5.97 19.35
CA GLY A 127 -4.88 6.42 20.44
C GLY A 127 -3.38 6.20 20.22
N HIS A 128 -2.94 5.96 18.98
CA HIS A 128 -1.54 5.74 18.64
C HIS A 128 -0.81 7.06 18.36
N PRO A 129 0.46 7.22 18.80
CA PRO A 129 1.32 8.30 18.32
C PRO A 129 1.50 8.20 16.80
N CYS A 130 1.30 9.29 16.07
CA CYS A 130 1.33 9.27 14.60
C CYS A 130 2.41 10.19 14.01
N TYR A 131 3.06 9.68 12.98
CA TYR A 131 4.13 10.32 12.24
C TYR A 131 3.86 10.19 10.74
N PHE A 132 4.42 11.12 9.98
CA PHE A 132 4.30 11.14 8.54
C PHE A 132 5.66 11.42 7.91
N VAL A 133 5.98 10.69 6.85
CA VAL A 133 7.15 10.92 6.01
C VAL A 133 6.67 11.49 4.69
N GLY A 134 7.02 12.76 4.46
CA GLY A 134 6.71 13.48 3.22
C GLY A 134 7.98 13.94 2.51
N PHE A 135 7.81 14.66 1.40
CA PHE A 135 8.93 15.15 0.59
C PHE A 135 8.61 16.51 -0.05
N THR A 136 9.63 17.27 -0.42
CA THR A 136 9.47 18.51 -1.21
C THR A 136 9.39 18.19 -2.71
N PRO A 137 8.82 19.07 -3.55
CA PRO A 137 8.58 18.77 -4.97
C PRO A 137 9.86 18.57 -5.78
N GLU A 138 10.94 19.25 -5.40
CA GLU A 138 12.24 19.10 -6.03
C GLU A 138 13.11 18.11 -5.25
N PRO A 139 13.75 17.13 -5.92
CA PRO A 139 14.72 16.23 -5.32
C PRO A 139 16.04 16.96 -5.00
N MET A 140 16.80 16.43 -4.05
CA MET A 140 18.16 16.93 -3.82
C MET A 140 19.08 16.51 -4.98
N PRO A 141 20.01 17.35 -5.44
CA PRO A 141 20.92 16.98 -6.52
C PRO A 141 21.71 15.70 -6.19
N GLY A 142 21.67 14.71 -7.09
CA GLY A 142 22.38 13.44 -6.93
C GLY A 142 21.80 12.47 -5.90
N GLN A 143 20.66 12.80 -5.29
CA GLN A 143 19.91 11.88 -4.43
C GLN A 143 19.51 10.62 -5.21
N THR A 144 19.72 9.45 -4.58
CA THR A 144 19.32 8.14 -5.11
C THR A 144 18.22 7.48 -4.28
N ILE A 145 17.66 6.37 -4.78
CA ILE A 145 16.71 5.54 -4.03
C ILE A 145 17.36 4.94 -2.77
N GLU A 146 18.64 4.58 -2.84
CA GLU A 146 19.37 4.09 -1.65
C GLU A 146 19.53 5.19 -0.59
N ASP A 147 19.78 6.43 -1.00
CA ASP A 147 19.88 7.54 -0.03
C ASP A 147 18.53 7.83 0.64
N ILE A 148 17.42 7.72 -0.09
CA ILE A 148 16.06 7.80 0.49
C ILE A 148 15.86 6.69 1.52
N MET A 149 16.21 5.45 1.17
CA MET A 149 16.10 4.30 2.06
C MET A 149 16.91 4.51 3.36
N GLN A 150 18.12 5.09 3.27
CA GLN A 150 18.94 5.41 4.44
C GLN A 150 18.39 6.57 5.28
N ALA A 151 17.73 7.55 4.65
CA ALA A 151 17.07 8.63 5.37
C ALA A 151 15.82 8.11 6.12
N GLU A 152 15.01 7.27 5.48
CA GLU A 152 13.86 6.62 6.11
C GLU A 152 14.27 5.74 7.30
N ALA A 153 15.40 5.03 7.20
CA ALA A 153 15.97 4.29 8.33
C ALA A 153 16.24 5.20 9.54
N GLN A 154 16.89 6.35 9.31
CA GLN A 154 17.15 7.34 10.37
C GLN A 154 15.86 7.95 10.94
N PHE A 155 14.84 8.13 10.11
CA PHE A 155 13.53 8.58 10.57
C PHE A 155 12.88 7.56 11.50
N LEU A 156 12.91 6.27 11.17
CA LEU A 156 12.39 5.22 12.04
C LEU A 156 13.21 5.08 13.34
N GLU A 157 14.54 5.19 13.27
CA GLU A 157 15.40 5.24 14.46
C GLU A 157 15.02 6.41 15.37
N LYS A 158 14.74 7.59 14.80
CA LYS A 158 14.27 8.76 15.55
C LYS A 158 12.90 8.51 16.19
N VAL A 159 11.96 7.89 15.48
CA VAL A 159 10.64 7.53 16.03
C VAL A 159 10.79 6.54 17.18
N ILE A 160 11.58 5.47 17.02
CA ILE A 160 11.84 4.47 18.06
C ILE A 160 12.44 5.13 19.30
N ALA A 161 13.42 6.03 19.13
CA ALA A 161 14.05 6.73 20.25
C ALA A 161 13.08 7.64 21.03
N LEU A 162 11.99 8.10 20.40
CA LEU A 162 10.95 8.90 21.06
C LEU A 162 9.93 8.06 21.83
N HIS A 163 9.92 6.73 21.64
CA HIS A 163 8.95 5.79 22.23
C HIS A 163 9.64 4.59 22.91
N PRO A 164 10.48 4.80 23.93
CA PRO A 164 11.20 3.71 24.60
C PRO A 164 10.29 2.72 25.34
N ASP A 165 9.10 3.18 25.76
CA ASP A 165 8.15 2.40 26.55
C ASP A 165 6.99 1.82 25.70
N ALA A 166 7.08 1.93 24.37
CA ALA A 166 6.04 1.38 23.49
C ALA A 166 6.02 -0.15 23.51
N ASP A 167 4.82 -0.73 23.47
CA ASP A 167 4.56 -2.18 23.47
C ASP A 167 5.17 -2.92 22.24
N GLY A 168 5.69 -2.20 21.24
CA GLY A 168 6.33 -2.77 20.06
C GLY A 168 6.95 -1.71 19.14
N LYS A 169 7.66 -2.18 18.10
CA LYS A 169 8.23 -1.33 17.04
C LYS A 169 7.15 -0.62 16.22
N PRO A 170 7.49 0.48 15.52
CA PRO A 170 6.53 1.26 14.74
C PRO A 170 5.77 0.43 13.72
N CYS A 171 4.45 0.64 13.62
CA CYS A 171 3.67 0.21 12.47
C CYS A 171 3.95 1.16 11.31
N VAL A 172 4.37 0.64 10.15
CA VAL A 172 4.71 1.47 8.99
C VAL A 172 3.73 1.22 7.86
N VAL A 173 3.09 2.28 7.38
CA VAL A 173 2.16 2.25 6.26
C VAL A 173 2.85 2.85 5.03
N GLY A 174 3.08 2.05 4.00
CA GLY A 174 3.67 2.50 2.74
C GLY A 174 2.64 2.52 1.63
N ASN A 175 2.18 3.71 1.25
CA ASN A 175 1.11 3.89 0.26
C ASN A 175 1.63 3.78 -1.17
N CYS A 176 1.00 2.96 -2.01
CA CYS A 176 1.32 2.82 -3.44
C CYS A 176 2.83 2.62 -3.69
N GLN A 177 3.50 3.59 -4.31
CA GLN A 177 4.95 3.54 -4.54
C GLN A 177 5.76 3.44 -3.24
N ALA A 178 5.34 4.09 -2.15
CA ALA A 178 6.07 4.01 -0.90
C ALA A 178 6.08 2.59 -0.31
N GLY A 179 5.11 1.73 -0.67
CA GLY A 179 5.05 0.36 -0.19
C GLY A 179 6.27 -0.48 -0.59
N TRP A 180 6.75 -0.39 -1.83
CA TRP A 180 7.96 -1.12 -2.21
C TRP A 180 9.21 -0.55 -1.56
N ALA A 181 9.27 0.76 -1.31
CA ALA A 181 10.41 1.40 -0.65
C ALA A 181 10.51 0.96 0.82
N VAL A 182 9.38 0.97 1.52
CA VAL A 182 9.24 0.45 2.89
C VAL A 182 9.62 -1.02 2.97
N MET A 183 9.17 -1.84 1.99
CA MET A 183 9.49 -3.26 1.94
C MET A 183 10.98 -3.52 1.71
N MET A 184 11.64 -2.73 0.85
CA MET A 184 13.09 -2.80 0.66
C MET A 184 13.83 -2.47 1.96
N LEU A 185 13.46 -1.38 2.63
CA LEU A 185 14.08 -0.98 3.90
C LEU A 185 13.86 -2.05 4.98
N ALA A 186 12.65 -2.61 5.09
CA ALA A 186 12.33 -3.67 6.05
C ALA A 186 13.09 -4.97 5.78
N ALA A 187 13.46 -5.25 4.53
CA ALA A 187 14.27 -6.41 4.19
C ALA A 187 15.74 -6.25 4.62
N VAL A 188 16.26 -5.01 4.62
CA VAL A 188 17.65 -4.69 4.96
C VAL A 188 17.83 -4.37 6.45
N ARG A 189 16.87 -3.68 7.07
CA ARG A 189 16.85 -3.24 8.47
C ARG A 189 15.59 -3.75 9.22
N PRO A 190 15.35 -5.07 9.28
CA PRO A 190 14.12 -5.64 9.84
C PRO A 190 13.87 -5.27 11.31
N GLU A 191 14.91 -4.91 12.06
CA GLU A 191 14.83 -4.53 13.48
C GLU A 191 14.16 -3.17 13.73
N LEU A 192 13.94 -2.38 12.67
CA LEU A 192 13.26 -1.08 12.75
C LEU A 192 11.72 -1.19 12.67
N PHE A 193 11.19 -2.34 12.27
CA PHE A 193 9.79 -2.49 11.88
C PHE A 193 8.97 -3.33 12.85
N GLY A 194 7.80 -2.81 13.23
CA GLY A 194 6.65 -3.61 13.66
C GLY A 194 5.87 -4.07 12.42
N PRO A 195 4.55 -4.28 12.51
CA PRO A 195 3.72 -4.58 11.35
C PRO A 195 3.85 -3.56 10.22
N ILE A 196 3.76 -4.04 8.99
CA ILE A 196 3.87 -3.25 7.76
C ILE A 196 2.54 -3.34 7.02
N ILE A 197 1.99 -2.21 6.58
CA ILE A 197 0.77 -2.16 5.78
C ILE A 197 1.12 -1.52 4.44
N ILE A 198 0.84 -2.19 3.32
CA ILE A 198 1.19 -1.74 1.97
C ILE A 198 -0.06 -1.63 1.07
N PRO A 199 -0.93 -0.64 1.31
CA PRO A 199 -2.14 -0.47 0.52
C PRO A 199 -1.83 -0.03 -0.92
N GLY A 200 -2.49 -0.64 -1.89
CA GLY A 200 -2.37 -0.32 -3.33
C GLY A 200 -0.95 -0.41 -3.89
N SER A 201 -0.05 -1.16 -3.25
CA SER A 201 1.38 -1.17 -3.58
C SER A 201 1.76 -2.28 -4.56
N PRO A 202 2.28 -1.96 -5.76
CA PRO A 202 2.72 -2.98 -6.71
C PRO A 202 4.07 -3.55 -6.30
N LEU A 203 4.18 -4.88 -6.29
CA LEU A 203 5.44 -5.57 -6.01
C LEU A 203 5.81 -6.61 -7.09
N SER A 204 4.82 -7.12 -7.85
CA SER A 204 5.04 -8.00 -9.00
C SER A 204 4.50 -7.36 -10.29
N TYR A 205 5.37 -6.67 -11.02
CA TYR A 205 4.98 -5.76 -12.11
C TYR A 205 4.60 -6.48 -13.40
N TRP A 206 5.04 -7.73 -13.58
CA TRP A 206 4.70 -8.55 -14.75
C TRP A 206 3.34 -9.25 -14.58
N ALA A 207 2.87 -9.40 -13.35
CA ALA A 207 1.63 -10.09 -13.02
C ALA A 207 0.39 -9.34 -13.53
N GLY A 208 -0.65 -10.10 -13.90
CA GLY A 208 -1.89 -9.55 -14.45
C GLY A 208 -2.61 -10.53 -15.38
N ILE A 209 -3.88 -10.24 -15.66
CA ILE A 209 -4.74 -11.05 -16.51
C ILE A 209 -4.86 -10.39 -17.89
N GLU A 210 -4.68 -11.20 -18.95
CA GLU A 210 -4.88 -10.75 -20.33
C GLU A 210 -6.32 -10.23 -20.53
N GLY A 211 -6.46 -9.14 -21.27
CA GLY A 211 -7.74 -8.47 -21.55
C GLY A 211 -8.29 -7.60 -20.42
N GLN A 212 -7.57 -7.43 -19.31
CA GLN A 212 -8.02 -6.59 -18.18
C GLN A 212 -7.27 -5.26 -18.06
N ASN A 213 -6.02 -5.29 -17.58
CA ASN A 213 -5.27 -4.08 -17.22
C ASN A 213 -4.03 -3.92 -18.12
N PRO A 214 -4.13 -3.15 -19.22
CA PRO A 214 -3.08 -3.10 -20.27
C PRO A 214 -1.86 -2.26 -19.88
N MET A 215 -1.91 -1.49 -18.80
CA MET A 215 -0.81 -0.58 -18.41
C MET A 215 0.54 -1.30 -18.29
N ARG A 216 0.55 -2.55 -17.84
CA ARG A 216 1.77 -3.35 -17.70
C ARG A 216 2.55 -3.53 -19.01
N TYR A 217 1.90 -3.43 -20.17
CA TYR A 217 2.53 -3.62 -21.48
C TYR A 217 3.29 -2.38 -21.97
N THR A 218 2.98 -1.19 -21.45
CA THR A 218 3.48 0.09 -21.96
C THR A 218 5.00 0.17 -21.98
N GLY A 219 5.67 -0.33 -20.93
CA GLY A 219 7.13 -0.38 -20.87
C GLY A 219 7.76 -1.20 -22.01
N GLY A 220 7.13 -2.32 -22.38
CA GLY A 220 7.56 -3.11 -23.53
C GLY A 220 7.29 -2.40 -24.86
N LEU A 221 6.09 -1.85 -25.02
CA LEU A 221 5.71 -1.16 -26.26
C LEU A 221 6.54 0.11 -26.54
N ALA A 222 7.05 0.76 -25.49
CA ALA A 222 8.02 1.86 -25.61
C ALA A 222 9.45 1.40 -25.99
N GLY A 223 9.69 0.09 -26.07
CA GLY A 223 11.02 -0.49 -26.29
C GLY A 223 11.90 -0.50 -25.03
N GLY A 224 11.30 -0.39 -23.84
CA GLY A 224 12.01 -0.42 -22.56
C GLY A 224 12.34 0.96 -21.99
N SER A 225 13.30 0.99 -21.08
CA SER A 225 13.64 2.13 -20.22
C SER A 225 14.54 3.19 -20.87
N TRP A 226 14.91 3.03 -22.15
CA TRP A 226 15.70 4.04 -22.87
C TRP A 226 14.97 5.39 -22.98
N VAL A 227 13.63 5.39 -23.03
CA VAL A 227 12.81 6.61 -23.03
C VAL A 227 12.97 7.37 -21.72
N THR A 228 13.07 6.67 -20.59
CA THR A 228 13.33 7.27 -19.28
C THR A 228 14.69 7.97 -19.23
N ALA A 229 15.73 7.34 -19.80
CA ALA A 229 17.05 7.95 -19.91
C ALA A 229 17.01 9.19 -20.82
N LEU A 230 16.36 9.08 -21.98
CA LEU A 230 16.19 10.18 -22.92
C LEU A 230 15.49 11.39 -22.29
N THR A 231 14.35 11.19 -21.64
CA THR A 231 13.61 12.30 -21.01
C THR A 231 14.39 12.91 -19.85
N GLY A 232 15.10 12.10 -19.06
CA GLY A 232 16.00 12.60 -18.01
C GLY A 232 17.17 13.42 -18.56
N ASP A 233 17.78 13.00 -19.67
CA ASP A 233 18.85 13.74 -20.33
C ASP A 233 18.35 15.06 -20.94
N LEU A 234 17.16 15.06 -21.55
CA LEU A 234 16.51 16.28 -22.05
C LEU A 234 16.18 17.26 -20.92
N GLY A 235 15.82 16.75 -19.74
CA GLY A 235 15.62 17.52 -18.51
C GLY A 235 16.91 17.87 -17.76
N ALA A 236 18.09 17.73 -18.38
CA ALA A 236 19.39 18.02 -17.78
C ALA A 236 19.64 17.30 -16.43
N GLY A 237 19.27 16.02 -16.36
CA GLY A 237 19.41 15.19 -15.16
C GLY A 237 18.19 15.19 -14.23
N LYS A 238 17.13 15.91 -14.60
CA LYS A 238 15.83 15.88 -13.91
C LYS A 238 14.78 15.20 -14.77
N PHE A 239 13.88 14.48 -14.11
CA PHE A 239 12.71 13.89 -14.71
C PHE A 239 11.45 14.63 -14.25
N ASP A 240 10.66 15.10 -15.20
CA ASP A 240 9.42 15.82 -14.96
C ASP A 240 8.32 14.87 -14.46
N GLY A 241 7.87 15.10 -13.22
CA GLY A 241 6.82 14.31 -12.57
C GLY A 241 5.48 14.32 -13.30
N ALA A 242 5.21 15.34 -14.11
CA ALA A 242 3.98 15.46 -14.87
C ALA A 242 3.75 14.26 -15.81
N TYR A 243 4.82 13.65 -16.36
CA TYR A 243 4.71 12.43 -17.16
C TYR A 243 4.19 11.23 -16.36
N LEU A 244 4.43 11.17 -15.05
CA LEU A 244 3.85 10.13 -14.20
C LEU A 244 2.37 10.35 -14.00
N VAL A 245 1.95 11.59 -13.75
CA VAL A 245 0.53 11.95 -13.61
C VAL A 245 -0.23 11.68 -14.92
N GLU A 246 0.38 11.99 -16.06
CA GLU A 246 -0.17 11.70 -17.38
C GLU A 246 -0.48 10.20 -17.59
N ASN A 247 0.33 9.30 -17.04
CA ASN A 247 0.05 7.86 -17.09
C ASN A 247 -1.25 7.48 -16.34
N PHE A 248 -1.54 8.13 -15.21
CA PHE A 248 -2.81 7.94 -14.50
C PHE A 248 -3.99 8.53 -15.29
N GLU A 249 -3.80 9.71 -15.86
CA GLU A 249 -4.82 10.39 -16.66
C GLU A 249 -5.19 9.62 -17.94
N ASN A 250 -4.21 8.94 -18.54
CA ASN A 250 -4.38 8.14 -19.76
C ASN A 250 -5.18 6.84 -19.56
N LEU A 251 -5.40 6.40 -18.32
CA LEU A 251 -6.27 5.26 -18.02
C LEU A 251 -7.74 5.56 -18.22
N ASN A 252 -8.14 6.82 -18.00
CA ASN A 252 -9.53 7.23 -18.15
C ASN A 252 -9.61 8.52 -18.98
N PRO A 253 -9.33 8.44 -20.29
CA PRO A 253 -9.36 9.60 -21.16
C PRO A 253 -10.76 10.24 -21.25
N ALA A 254 -11.83 9.45 -21.10
CA ALA A 254 -13.19 9.98 -21.03
C ALA A 254 -13.36 10.95 -19.85
N ASN A 255 -12.88 10.58 -18.67
CA ASN A 255 -12.89 11.46 -17.50
C ASN A 255 -11.91 12.63 -17.65
N THR A 256 -10.66 12.37 -18.03
CA THR A 256 -9.57 13.36 -18.11
C THR A 256 -9.86 14.45 -19.14
N LEU A 257 -10.21 14.05 -20.37
CA LEU A 257 -10.36 14.98 -21.49
C LEU A 257 -11.74 15.66 -21.49
N TRP A 258 -12.76 15.06 -20.88
CA TRP A 258 -14.14 15.57 -20.95
C TRP A 258 -14.87 15.55 -19.60
N GLY A 259 -15.13 14.37 -19.03
CA GLY A 259 -16.09 14.16 -17.95
C GLY A 259 -15.84 15.02 -16.70
N LYS A 260 -14.58 15.11 -16.23
CA LYS A 260 -14.18 15.93 -15.08
C LYS A 260 -14.51 17.40 -15.30
N ASN A 261 -14.08 17.95 -16.45
CA ASN A 261 -14.28 19.35 -16.80
C ASN A 261 -15.74 19.65 -17.12
N TYR A 262 -16.46 18.75 -17.77
CA TYR A 262 -17.89 18.88 -18.04
C TYR A 262 -18.71 18.85 -16.74
N ASN A 263 -18.39 17.98 -15.78
CA ASN A 263 -19.07 17.96 -14.48
C ASN A 263 -18.85 19.28 -13.73
N LEU A 264 -17.62 19.82 -13.73
CA LEU A 264 -17.36 21.14 -13.17
C LEU A 264 -18.13 22.24 -13.91
N TRP A 265 -18.07 22.27 -15.24
CA TRP A 265 -18.72 23.31 -16.05
C TRP A 265 -20.24 23.29 -15.89
N SER A 266 -20.87 22.10 -15.97
CA SER A 266 -22.33 21.94 -15.88
C SER A 266 -22.88 22.24 -14.47
N LYS A 267 -22.07 22.04 -13.43
CA LYS A 267 -22.43 22.28 -12.01
C LYS A 267 -21.58 23.37 -11.36
N VAL A 268 -21.13 24.35 -12.13
CA VAL A 268 -20.12 25.33 -11.69
C VAL A 268 -20.52 26.11 -10.43
N ASP A 269 -21.83 26.25 -10.20
CA ASP A 269 -22.39 26.94 -9.04
C ASP A 269 -22.17 26.19 -7.71
N THR A 270 -21.91 24.86 -7.74
CA THR A 270 -21.76 24.02 -6.54
C THR A 270 -20.49 23.18 -6.52
N GLU A 271 -19.94 22.84 -7.68
CA GLU A 271 -18.85 21.88 -7.82
C GLU A 271 -17.45 22.49 -7.61
N GLY A 272 -17.32 23.81 -7.75
CA GLY A 272 -16.04 24.53 -7.67
C GLY A 272 -15.20 24.19 -6.42
N PRO A 273 -15.74 24.29 -5.18
CA PRO A 273 -14.98 23.99 -3.97
C PRO A 273 -14.43 22.56 -3.92
N ARG A 274 -15.25 21.56 -4.29
CA ARG A 274 -14.86 20.14 -4.31
C ARG A 274 -13.76 19.88 -5.34
N PHE A 275 -13.88 20.51 -6.52
CA PHE A 275 -12.88 20.43 -7.58
C PHE A 275 -11.54 21.02 -7.11
N LEU A 276 -11.54 22.23 -6.56
CA LEU A 276 -10.34 22.90 -6.07
C LEU A 276 -9.66 22.15 -4.92
N GLU A 277 -10.44 21.55 -4.01
CA GLU A 277 -9.91 20.73 -2.92
C GLU A 277 -9.13 19.52 -3.47
N PHE A 278 -9.69 18.82 -4.45
CA PHE A 278 -9.02 17.68 -5.10
C PHE A 278 -7.80 18.11 -5.92
N GLU A 279 -7.92 19.18 -6.71
CA GLU A 279 -6.82 19.68 -7.55
C GLU A 279 -5.62 20.19 -6.75
N LYS A 280 -5.84 20.60 -5.50
CA LYS A 280 -4.75 20.97 -4.57
C LYS A 280 -3.73 19.84 -4.43
N TRP A 281 -4.18 18.59 -4.47
CA TRP A 281 -3.34 17.41 -4.46
C TRP A 281 -3.00 16.95 -5.87
N TRP A 282 -4.00 16.78 -6.75
CA TRP A 282 -3.82 16.23 -8.10
C TRP A 282 -2.81 17.03 -8.94
N GLY A 283 -2.87 18.36 -8.87
CA GLY A 283 -1.96 19.23 -9.62
C GLY A 283 -0.58 19.41 -9.00
N GLY A 284 -0.32 18.86 -7.81
CA GLY A 284 0.94 19.08 -7.09
C GLY A 284 2.09 18.25 -7.63
N HIS A 285 2.51 18.48 -8.88
CA HIS A 285 3.53 17.63 -9.51
C HIS A 285 4.88 17.68 -8.79
N VAL A 286 5.54 16.51 -8.68
CA VAL A 286 6.86 16.37 -8.04
C VAL A 286 7.86 15.69 -8.95
N ASN A 287 9.08 16.24 -8.98
CA ASN A 287 10.14 15.80 -9.86
C ASN A 287 10.99 14.70 -9.21
N LEU A 288 11.71 13.97 -10.06
CA LEU A 288 12.71 12.99 -9.65
C LEU A 288 14.05 13.33 -10.32
N ASN A 289 15.16 12.90 -9.72
CA ASN A 289 16.41 12.85 -10.48
C ASN A 289 16.26 11.78 -11.57
N ALA A 290 16.90 12.00 -12.72
CA ALA A 290 16.90 11.05 -13.84
C ALA A 290 17.37 9.65 -13.40
N GLU A 291 18.35 9.59 -12.49
CA GLU A 291 18.86 8.34 -11.93
C GLU A 291 17.81 7.60 -11.09
N GLU A 292 17.01 8.31 -10.29
CA GLU A 292 15.98 7.69 -9.44
C GLU A 292 14.89 7.02 -10.29
N ILE A 293 14.36 7.72 -11.29
CA ILE A 293 13.32 7.16 -12.16
C ILE A 293 13.88 6.04 -13.05
N GLN A 294 15.13 6.17 -13.52
CA GLN A 294 15.78 5.12 -14.29
C GLN A 294 15.92 3.85 -13.44
N TRP A 295 16.37 3.99 -12.20
CA TRP A 295 16.45 2.88 -11.24
C TRP A 295 15.07 2.24 -11.02
N ILE A 296 14.02 3.03 -10.79
CA ILE A 296 12.66 2.54 -10.58
C ILE A 296 12.19 1.72 -11.79
N VAL A 297 12.34 2.23 -13.01
CA VAL A 297 11.88 1.53 -14.21
C VAL A 297 12.71 0.26 -14.47
N ASP A 298 14.03 0.34 -14.35
CA ASP A 298 14.93 -0.79 -14.61
C ASP A 298 14.81 -1.92 -13.59
N GLN A 299 14.70 -1.57 -12.31
CA GLN A 299 14.68 -2.56 -11.24
C GLN A 299 13.27 -3.11 -10.99
N LEU A 300 12.25 -2.27 -11.06
CA LEU A 300 10.90 -2.62 -10.64
C LEU A 300 10.00 -2.93 -11.83
N PHE A 301 9.63 -1.92 -12.63
CA PHE A 301 8.60 -2.06 -13.66
C PHE A 301 9.00 -3.00 -14.81
N VAL A 302 10.17 -2.77 -15.42
CA VAL A 302 10.67 -3.61 -16.51
C VAL A 302 11.41 -4.82 -15.96
N GLY A 303 12.20 -4.64 -14.90
CA GLY A 303 13.06 -5.69 -14.37
C GLY A 303 12.37 -6.75 -13.51
N ASN A 304 11.31 -6.36 -12.78
CA ASN A 304 10.64 -7.16 -11.74
C ASN A 304 11.60 -7.81 -10.73
N ARG A 305 12.69 -7.10 -10.38
CA ARG A 305 13.83 -7.63 -9.62
C ARG A 305 13.57 -7.70 -8.11
N LEU A 306 12.62 -6.90 -7.60
CA LEU A 306 12.27 -6.91 -6.18
C LEU A 306 11.53 -8.20 -5.79
N ALA A 307 10.57 -8.65 -6.61
CA ALA A 307 9.83 -9.90 -6.41
C ALA A 307 10.70 -11.16 -6.55
N THR A 308 11.94 -11.02 -7.00
CA THR A 308 12.87 -12.13 -7.29
C THR A 308 14.18 -12.04 -6.51
N ALA A 309 14.30 -11.09 -5.57
CA ALA A 309 15.49 -10.84 -4.77
C ALA A 309 16.77 -10.61 -5.61
N GLU A 310 16.63 -9.94 -6.76
CA GLU A 310 17.72 -9.64 -7.70
C GLU A 310 18.35 -8.25 -7.50
N ILE A 311 17.79 -7.42 -6.61
CA ILE A 311 18.33 -6.10 -6.30
C ILE A 311 19.44 -6.24 -5.26
N VAL A 312 20.59 -5.62 -5.55
CA VAL A 312 21.74 -5.55 -4.65
C VAL A 312 22.11 -4.08 -4.49
N THR A 313 22.24 -3.62 -3.24
CA THR A 313 22.64 -2.26 -2.90
C THR A 313 24.10 -2.00 -3.27
N SER A 314 24.49 -0.73 -3.34
CA SER A 314 25.87 -0.31 -3.66
C SER A 314 26.95 -0.90 -2.73
N ASP A 315 26.60 -1.25 -1.48
CA ASP A 315 27.48 -1.90 -0.50
C ASP A 315 27.41 -3.44 -0.51
N GLY A 316 26.68 -4.03 -1.46
CA GLY A 316 26.64 -5.48 -1.69
C GLY A 316 25.55 -6.23 -0.90
N VAL A 317 24.63 -5.53 -0.24
CA VAL A 317 23.51 -6.17 0.47
C VAL A 317 22.41 -6.53 -0.53
N ARG A 318 22.03 -7.82 -0.58
CA ARG A 318 20.89 -8.27 -1.36
C ARG A 318 19.59 -7.88 -0.67
N ILE A 319 18.70 -7.22 -1.40
CA ILE A 319 17.36 -6.91 -0.94
C ILE A 319 16.47 -8.13 -1.22
N ASP A 320 16.17 -8.87 -0.16
CA ASP A 320 15.34 -10.08 -0.21
C ASP A 320 14.19 -9.96 0.80
N LEU A 321 12.95 -9.83 0.31
CA LEU A 321 11.78 -9.60 1.15
C LEU A 321 11.51 -10.76 2.13
N ARG A 322 12.12 -11.92 1.93
CA ARG A 322 12.05 -13.07 2.87
C ARG A 322 12.84 -12.83 4.15
N ASN A 323 13.66 -11.77 4.20
CA ASN A 323 14.36 -11.33 5.39
C ASN A 323 13.48 -10.48 6.33
N ILE A 324 12.33 -10.00 5.87
CA ILE A 324 11.37 -9.27 6.72
C ILE A 324 10.85 -10.23 7.80
N ARG A 325 10.86 -9.79 9.06
CA ARG A 325 10.44 -10.59 10.23
C ARG A 325 9.10 -10.17 10.83
N SER A 326 8.59 -9.04 10.36
CA SER A 326 7.36 -8.42 10.85
C SER A 326 6.19 -8.75 9.93
N PRO A 327 4.96 -8.83 10.46
CA PRO A 327 3.80 -9.14 9.63
C PRO A 327 3.57 -8.09 8.55
N ILE A 328 3.18 -8.53 7.36
CA ILE A 328 2.91 -7.69 6.19
C ILE A 328 1.43 -7.79 5.84
N VAL A 329 0.74 -6.66 5.80
CA VAL A 329 -0.66 -6.53 5.37
C VAL A 329 -0.69 -5.95 3.96
N CYS A 330 -1.12 -6.75 3.00
CA CYS A 330 -1.33 -6.37 1.61
C CYS A 330 -2.81 -6.00 1.40
N PHE A 331 -3.10 -4.72 1.20
CA PHE A 331 -4.47 -4.28 0.91
C PHE A 331 -4.59 -3.83 -0.55
N CYS A 332 -5.46 -4.48 -1.31
CA CYS A 332 -5.68 -4.19 -2.73
C CYS A 332 -7.17 -4.25 -3.09
N SER A 333 -7.53 -3.90 -4.33
CA SER A 333 -8.91 -3.98 -4.81
C SER A 333 -9.02 -4.55 -6.21
N LYS A 334 -10.09 -5.29 -6.49
CA LYS A 334 -10.44 -5.71 -7.86
C LYS A 334 -10.84 -4.53 -8.76
N GLY A 335 -11.24 -3.40 -8.18
CA GLY A 335 -11.50 -2.16 -8.90
C GLY A 335 -10.25 -1.35 -9.22
N ASP A 336 -9.08 -1.76 -8.72
CA ASP A 336 -7.80 -1.10 -8.96
C ASP A 336 -7.19 -1.57 -10.30
N ASN A 337 -7.08 -0.64 -11.24
CA ASN A 337 -6.45 -0.86 -12.56
C ASN A 337 -4.99 -0.40 -12.63
N ILE A 338 -4.45 0.15 -11.52
CA ILE A 338 -3.03 0.49 -11.34
C ILE A 338 -2.31 -0.70 -10.73
N THR A 339 -2.80 -1.12 -9.55
CA THR A 339 -2.24 -2.19 -8.74
C THR A 339 -3.33 -3.26 -8.49
N PRO A 340 -3.76 -3.99 -9.53
CA PRO A 340 -4.73 -5.06 -9.34
C PRO A 340 -4.17 -6.15 -8.41
N PRO A 341 -5.01 -7.06 -7.87
CA PRO A 341 -4.58 -8.08 -6.92
C PRO A 341 -3.39 -8.92 -7.41
N GLN A 342 -3.29 -9.15 -8.73
CA GLN A 342 -2.15 -9.87 -9.33
C GLN A 342 -0.83 -9.15 -9.06
N GLN A 343 -0.77 -7.82 -9.18
CA GLN A 343 0.46 -7.06 -8.96
C GLN A 343 0.76 -6.83 -7.46
N ALA A 344 -0.29 -6.66 -6.65
CA ALA A 344 -0.15 -6.48 -5.21
C ALA A 344 0.30 -7.76 -4.48
N LEU A 345 -0.13 -8.93 -4.96
CA LEU A 345 0.06 -10.21 -4.26
C LEU A 345 1.00 -11.18 -4.99
N GLY A 346 1.28 -10.96 -6.28
CA GLY A 346 2.07 -11.89 -7.10
C GLY A 346 3.47 -12.18 -6.55
N TRP A 347 4.09 -11.19 -5.91
CA TRP A 347 5.43 -11.30 -5.33
C TRP A 347 5.54 -12.42 -4.28
N ILE A 348 4.44 -12.76 -3.62
CA ILE A 348 4.38 -13.84 -2.63
C ILE A 348 4.58 -15.18 -3.34
N CYS A 349 3.89 -15.41 -4.46
CA CYS A 349 4.08 -16.60 -5.29
C CYS A 349 5.45 -16.62 -5.98
N ASP A 350 6.05 -15.45 -6.19
CA ASP A 350 7.36 -15.32 -6.83
C ASP A 350 8.49 -15.72 -5.87
N LEU A 351 8.37 -15.33 -4.59
CA LEU A 351 9.37 -15.61 -3.55
C LEU A 351 9.21 -16.95 -2.83
N TYR A 352 7.98 -17.47 -2.71
CA TYR A 352 7.68 -18.69 -1.97
C TYR A 352 7.06 -19.74 -2.89
N GLU A 353 7.66 -20.93 -2.94
CA GLU A 353 7.16 -22.03 -3.77
C GLU A 353 6.09 -22.83 -3.03
N ARG A 354 6.29 -23.05 -1.72
CA ARG A 354 5.42 -23.83 -0.83
C ARG A 354 5.09 -23.03 0.43
N ASP A 355 3.96 -23.36 1.05
CA ASP A 355 3.53 -22.74 2.32
C ASP A 355 4.58 -22.87 3.42
N ASP A 356 5.32 -23.98 3.41
CA ASP A 356 6.40 -24.22 4.37
C ASP A 356 7.60 -23.30 4.16
N ASP A 357 7.82 -22.77 2.96
CA ASP A 357 8.92 -21.82 2.71
C ASP A 357 8.63 -20.49 3.41
N LEU A 358 7.36 -20.04 3.37
CA LEU A 358 6.88 -18.86 4.08
C LEU A 358 7.01 -19.05 5.61
N ARG A 359 6.60 -20.22 6.11
CA ARG A 359 6.72 -20.57 7.54
C ARG A 359 8.17 -20.68 7.99
N ALA A 360 9.04 -21.27 7.17
CA ALA A 360 10.47 -21.39 7.45
C ALA A 360 11.16 -20.02 7.53
N CYS A 361 10.69 -19.04 6.77
CA CYS A 361 11.14 -17.65 6.87
C CYS A 361 10.56 -16.90 8.10
N GLY A 362 9.68 -17.56 8.88
CA GLY A 362 9.00 -16.96 10.02
C GLY A 362 8.05 -15.82 9.63
N GLN A 363 7.60 -15.83 8.37
CA GLN A 363 6.86 -14.73 7.77
C GLN A 363 5.35 -14.83 8.06
N THR A 364 4.71 -13.69 8.32
CA THR A 364 3.26 -13.60 8.47
C THR A 364 2.74 -12.63 7.40
N ILE A 365 1.98 -13.12 6.43
CA ILE A 365 1.42 -12.28 5.36
C ILE A 365 -0.09 -12.33 5.45
N ILE A 366 -0.72 -11.17 5.44
CA ILE A 366 -2.17 -11.01 5.47
C ILE A 366 -2.55 -10.25 4.20
N TYR A 367 -3.56 -10.72 3.47
CA TYR A 367 -4.13 -9.97 2.36
C TYR A 367 -5.59 -9.60 2.61
N ALA A 368 -6.00 -8.46 2.08
CA ALA A 368 -7.39 -8.01 2.01
C ALA A 368 -7.68 -7.52 0.59
N ILE A 369 -8.80 -7.96 0.02
CA ILE A 369 -9.22 -7.59 -1.33
C ILE A 369 -10.57 -6.89 -1.26
N HIS A 370 -10.60 -5.60 -1.56
CA HIS A 370 -11.85 -4.86 -1.70
C HIS A 370 -12.49 -5.14 -3.07
N GLU A 371 -13.81 -5.27 -3.13
CA GLU A 371 -14.52 -5.73 -4.33
C GLU A 371 -14.52 -4.75 -5.51
N SER A 372 -14.61 -3.43 -5.27
CA SER A 372 -14.92 -2.49 -6.37
C SER A 372 -14.25 -1.13 -6.31
N ILE A 373 -13.41 -0.83 -5.32
CA ILE A 373 -12.88 0.52 -5.17
C ILE A 373 -11.71 0.72 -6.13
N GLY A 374 -11.66 1.87 -6.80
CA GLY A 374 -10.51 2.24 -7.62
C GLY A 374 -9.28 2.56 -6.77
N HIS A 375 -8.11 2.65 -7.41
CA HIS A 375 -6.81 2.88 -6.76
C HIS A 375 -6.83 4.00 -5.72
N LEU A 376 -7.31 5.20 -6.08
CA LEU A 376 -7.35 6.34 -5.15
C LEU A 376 -8.27 6.08 -3.95
N GLY A 377 -9.38 5.38 -4.17
CA GLY A 377 -10.33 5.12 -3.10
C GLY A 377 -9.79 4.18 -2.01
N ILE A 378 -8.72 3.43 -2.27
CA ILE A 378 -7.98 2.68 -1.24
C ILE A 378 -7.47 3.62 -0.14
N PHE A 379 -7.08 4.85 -0.49
CA PHE A 379 -6.45 5.80 0.43
C PHE A 379 -7.42 6.90 0.92
N VAL A 380 -8.28 7.43 0.04
CA VAL A 380 -9.09 8.63 0.34
C VAL A 380 -10.58 8.38 0.56
N SER A 381 -11.05 7.14 0.43
CA SER A 381 -12.45 6.81 0.67
C SER A 381 -12.73 6.72 2.17
N GLY A 382 -13.67 7.53 2.66
CA GLY A 382 -14.13 7.43 4.04
C GLY A 382 -14.78 6.08 4.36
N GLY A 383 -15.35 5.39 3.36
CA GLY A 383 -15.88 4.03 3.54
C GLY A 383 -14.79 3.00 3.78
N VAL A 384 -13.67 3.10 3.06
CA VAL A 384 -12.49 2.24 3.25
C VAL A 384 -11.77 2.58 4.55
N ALA A 385 -11.68 3.88 4.88
CA ALA A 385 -11.10 4.33 6.14
C ALA A 385 -11.84 3.76 7.37
N ARG A 386 -13.18 3.78 7.36
CA ARG A 386 -14.04 3.27 8.46
C ARG A 386 -14.27 1.76 8.46
N LYS A 387 -13.63 1.04 7.55
CA LYS A 387 -13.73 -0.41 7.45
C LYS A 387 -12.34 -1.02 7.46
N GLU A 388 -11.65 -1.08 6.33
CA GLU A 388 -10.38 -1.79 6.23
C GLU A 388 -9.29 -1.17 7.10
N HIS A 389 -9.06 0.15 6.98
CA HIS A 389 -7.99 0.82 7.75
C HIS A 389 -8.27 0.83 9.26
N GLU A 390 -9.54 1.02 9.65
CA GLU A 390 -9.98 0.97 11.05
C GLU A 390 -9.73 -0.40 11.68
N GLU A 391 -10.06 -1.47 10.96
CA GLU A 391 -9.79 -2.83 11.43
C GLU A 391 -8.30 -3.12 11.52
N PHE A 392 -7.50 -2.70 10.53
CA PHE A 392 -6.04 -2.90 10.59
C PHE A 392 -5.39 -2.16 11.76
N ALA A 393 -5.78 -0.91 12.01
CA ALA A 393 -5.23 -0.12 13.10
C ALA A 393 -5.67 -0.62 14.48
N SER A 394 -6.97 -0.92 14.63
CA SER A 394 -7.54 -1.37 15.91
C SER A 394 -7.06 -2.77 16.31
N ASN A 395 -6.79 -3.63 15.33
CA ASN A 395 -6.31 -4.99 15.52
C ASN A 395 -4.80 -5.16 15.23
N ILE A 396 -4.02 -4.07 15.24
CA ILE A 396 -2.60 -4.12 14.87
C ILE A 396 -1.75 -5.02 15.79
N ASP A 397 -2.08 -5.07 17.09
CA ASP A 397 -1.40 -5.95 18.05
C ASP A 397 -1.75 -7.43 17.82
N LEU A 398 -2.98 -7.72 17.37
CA LEU A 398 -3.38 -9.06 16.96
C LEU A 398 -2.60 -9.48 15.72
N ILE A 399 -2.57 -8.62 14.70
CA ILE A 399 -1.79 -8.82 13.48
C ILE A 399 -0.33 -9.15 13.82
N ASP A 400 0.26 -8.42 14.76
CA ASP A 400 1.65 -8.56 15.17
C ASP A 400 1.98 -9.95 15.74
N VAL A 401 1.04 -10.56 16.48
CA VAL A 401 1.25 -11.84 17.16
C VAL A 401 0.78 -13.04 16.35
N LEU A 402 0.17 -12.84 15.18
CA LEU A 402 -0.27 -13.95 14.34
C LEU A 402 0.91 -14.88 14.01
N PRO A 403 0.69 -16.21 14.06
CA PRO A 403 1.74 -17.15 13.74
C PRO A 403 2.17 -17.03 12.26
N PRO A 404 3.37 -17.52 11.89
CA PRO A 404 3.82 -17.52 10.51
C PRO A 404 2.87 -18.29 9.60
N GLY A 405 2.50 -17.68 8.49
CA GLY A 405 1.46 -18.19 7.59
C GLY A 405 0.93 -17.12 6.63
N LEU A 406 0.12 -17.57 5.67
CA LEU A 406 -0.66 -16.71 4.79
C LEU A 406 -2.10 -16.64 5.33
N TYR A 407 -2.66 -15.43 5.38
CA TYR A 407 -3.99 -15.18 5.91
C TYR A 407 -4.78 -14.24 5.00
N GLU A 408 -6.10 -14.41 4.98
CA GLU A 408 -7.04 -13.44 4.45
C GLU A 408 -7.70 -12.70 5.61
N ALA A 409 -7.71 -11.36 5.56
CA ALA A 409 -8.49 -10.55 6.48
C ALA A 409 -9.94 -10.48 5.99
N VAL A 410 -10.82 -11.25 6.62
CA VAL A 410 -12.26 -11.31 6.33
C VAL A 410 -12.99 -10.42 7.32
N MET A 411 -13.67 -9.39 6.81
CA MET A 411 -14.43 -8.42 7.62
C MET A 411 -15.93 -8.63 7.40
N THR A 412 -16.66 -8.94 8.47
CA THR A 412 -18.12 -9.13 8.44
C THR A 412 -18.83 -8.07 9.27
N PRO A 413 -20.00 -7.55 8.84
CA PRO A 413 -20.71 -6.52 9.60
C PRO A 413 -21.10 -7.03 10.99
N LYS A 414 -20.99 -6.16 11.99
CA LYS A 414 -21.54 -6.39 13.33
C LYS A 414 -23.07 -6.36 13.27
N THR A 415 -23.69 -7.37 13.84
CA THR A 415 -25.16 -7.52 13.91
C THR A 415 -25.63 -7.63 15.36
N ALA A 416 -26.94 -7.50 15.60
CA ALA A 416 -27.52 -7.68 16.93
C ALA A 416 -27.27 -9.08 17.53
N ASP A 417 -27.07 -10.09 16.68
CA ASP A 417 -26.79 -11.48 17.09
C ASP A 417 -25.29 -11.77 17.25
N THR A 418 -24.42 -10.75 17.13
CA THR A 418 -22.98 -10.93 17.27
C THR A 418 -22.62 -11.25 18.71
N ALA A 419 -22.09 -12.45 18.94
CA ALA A 419 -21.66 -12.89 20.27
C ALA A 419 -20.53 -11.99 20.82
N ASN A 420 -20.66 -11.58 22.08
CA ASN A 420 -19.73 -10.71 22.80
C ASN A 420 -19.38 -9.44 22.01
N ALA A 421 -20.40 -8.72 21.57
CA ALA A 421 -20.28 -7.49 20.78
C ALA A 421 -19.46 -6.37 21.48
N ASP A 422 -19.23 -6.47 22.78
CA ASP A 422 -18.37 -5.58 23.57
C ASP A 422 -16.86 -5.84 23.38
N LEU A 423 -16.50 -7.00 22.81
CA LEU A 423 -15.13 -7.36 22.43
C LEU A 423 -14.76 -6.94 21.00
N VAL A 424 -15.69 -6.34 20.26
CA VAL A 424 -15.52 -5.88 18.87
C VAL A 424 -15.34 -4.37 18.88
N SER A 425 -14.28 -3.90 18.22
CA SER A 425 -14.08 -2.46 18.01
C SER A 425 -14.85 -2.04 16.75
N GLY A 426 -15.58 -0.92 16.80
CA GLY A 426 -16.31 -0.42 15.64
C GLY A 426 -17.50 -1.29 15.18
N ASP A 427 -17.77 -1.22 13.87
CA ASP A 427 -18.96 -1.77 13.21
C ASP A 427 -18.69 -3.09 12.44
N TRP A 428 -17.45 -3.57 12.43
CA TRP A 428 -17.03 -4.76 11.70
C TRP A 428 -16.35 -5.75 12.64
N VAL A 429 -16.52 -7.03 12.34
CA VAL A 429 -15.77 -8.12 12.99
C VAL A 429 -14.73 -8.61 12.01
N VAL A 430 -13.44 -8.48 12.38
CA VAL A 430 -12.33 -9.00 11.58
C VAL A 430 -11.93 -10.41 12.03
N ARG A 431 -11.71 -11.28 11.03
CA ARG A 431 -11.11 -12.61 11.21
C ARG A 431 -9.93 -12.76 10.25
N PHE A 432 -8.84 -13.32 10.77
CA PHE A 432 -7.67 -13.69 9.96
C PHE A 432 -7.74 -15.18 9.64
N GLU A 433 -8.27 -15.49 8.45
CA GLU A 433 -8.50 -16.87 8.02
C GLU A 433 -7.25 -17.42 7.32
N PRO A 434 -6.70 -18.58 7.72
CA PRO A 434 -5.54 -19.14 7.06
C PRO A 434 -5.86 -19.49 5.61
N ARG A 435 -4.87 -19.26 4.75
CA ARG A 435 -4.89 -19.54 3.32
C ARG A 435 -3.61 -20.24 2.93
N THR A 436 -3.61 -20.79 1.74
CA THR A 436 -2.45 -21.44 1.13
C THR A 436 -1.97 -20.65 -0.08
N LEU A 437 -0.73 -20.89 -0.50
CA LEU A 437 -0.23 -20.39 -1.79
C LEU A 437 -1.05 -20.92 -2.97
N ALA A 438 -1.72 -22.08 -2.83
CA ALA A 438 -2.66 -22.55 -3.85
C ALA A 438 -3.86 -21.63 -3.98
N ASP A 439 -4.45 -21.18 -2.86
CA ASP A 439 -5.54 -20.19 -2.86
C ASP A 439 -5.07 -18.89 -3.52
N LEU A 440 -3.87 -18.42 -3.17
CA LEU A 440 -3.30 -17.19 -3.73
C LEU A 440 -3.05 -17.31 -5.25
N ARG A 441 -2.61 -18.47 -5.74
CA ARG A 441 -2.44 -18.73 -7.17
C ARG A 441 -3.75 -18.66 -7.95
N THR A 442 -4.90 -18.93 -7.33
CA THR A 442 -6.22 -18.73 -7.99
C THR A 442 -6.52 -17.26 -8.24
N ILE A 443 -5.97 -16.37 -7.41
CA ILE A 443 -6.13 -14.91 -7.51
C ILE A 443 -5.11 -14.34 -8.50
N VAL A 444 -3.84 -14.71 -8.33
CA VAL A 444 -2.71 -14.17 -9.10
C VAL A 444 -2.68 -14.71 -10.53
N GLN A 445 -3.06 -15.98 -10.72
CA GLN A 445 -3.04 -16.68 -12.02
C GLN A 445 -1.71 -16.54 -12.76
N PRO A 446 -0.59 -17.02 -12.19
CA PRO A 446 0.72 -16.94 -12.85
C PRO A 446 0.73 -17.75 -14.16
N ASP A 447 1.27 -17.16 -15.22
CA ASP A 447 1.41 -17.78 -16.55
C ASP A 447 2.89 -17.79 -16.99
N PRO A 448 3.54 -18.96 -17.09
CA PRO A 448 4.92 -19.08 -17.56
C PRO A 448 5.17 -18.52 -18.97
N GLU A 449 4.17 -18.50 -19.84
CA GLU A 449 4.33 -17.90 -21.17
C GLU A 449 4.39 -16.37 -21.06
N ASN A 450 3.45 -15.78 -20.32
CA ASN A 450 3.48 -14.36 -20.00
C ASN A 450 4.78 -13.93 -19.31
N GLU A 451 5.28 -14.73 -18.37
CA GLU A 451 6.60 -14.53 -17.74
C GLU A 451 7.74 -14.46 -18.78
N ARG A 452 7.73 -15.36 -19.76
CA ARG A 452 8.73 -15.35 -20.84
C ARG A 452 8.61 -14.10 -21.72
N ARG A 453 7.39 -13.62 -21.99
CA ARG A 453 7.15 -12.38 -22.74
C ARG A 453 7.78 -11.18 -22.02
N PHE A 454 7.53 -11.04 -20.71
CA PHE A 454 8.10 -9.93 -19.94
C PHE A 454 9.61 -10.05 -19.70
N ALA A 455 10.14 -11.25 -19.52
CA ALA A 455 11.58 -11.46 -19.50
C ALA A 455 12.25 -11.09 -20.84
N THR A 456 11.55 -11.30 -21.96
CA THR A 456 11.97 -10.82 -23.29
C THR A 456 11.97 -9.29 -23.35
N VAL A 457 10.93 -8.63 -22.83
CA VAL A 457 10.87 -7.17 -22.69
C VAL A 457 12.07 -6.65 -21.92
N ARG A 458 12.41 -7.25 -20.78
CA ARG A 458 13.58 -6.87 -19.97
C ARG A 458 14.87 -6.93 -20.79
N ARG A 459 15.11 -8.00 -21.55
CA ARG A 459 16.31 -8.11 -22.40
C ARG A 459 16.33 -7.07 -23.52
N VAL A 460 15.20 -6.84 -24.19
CA VAL A 460 15.09 -5.80 -25.23
C VAL A 460 15.34 -4.42 -24.64
N SER A 461 14.82 -4.15 -23.44
CA SER A 461 15.06 -2.89 -22.70
C SER A 461 16.53 -2.68 -22.38
N GLU A 462 17.22 -3.71 -21.85
CA GLU A 462 18.65 -3.66 -21.56
C GLU A 462 19.48 -3.33 -22.83
N ILE A 463 19.14 -3.96 -23.96
CA ILE A 463 19.77 -3.70 -25.26
C ILE A 463 19.52 -2.26 -25.73
N ASN A 464 18.25 -1.82 -25.76
CA ASN A 464 17.89 -0.49 -26.25
C ASN A 464 18.46 0.64 -25.39
N LEU A 465 18.45 0.48 -24.06
CA LEU A 465 19.09 1.41 -23.14
C LEU A 465 20.61 1.48 -23.40
N GLY A 466 21.26 0.34 -23.57
CA GLY A 466 22.69 0.27 -23.91
C GLY A 466 23.02 0.98 -25.23
N LEU A 467 22.20 0.77 -26.26
CA LEU A 467 22.33 1.44 -27.56
C LEU A 467 22.15 2.96 -27.44
N TYR A 468 21.10 3.41 -26.74
CA TYR A 468 20.86 4.83 -26.50
C TYR A 468 22.06 5.49 -25.79
N ARG A 469 22.50 4.91 -24.66
CA ARG A 469 23.61 5.43 -23.86
C ARG A 469 24.92 5.51 -24.66
N THR A 470 25.15 4.54 -25.53
CA THR A 470 26.40 4.48 -26.31
C THR A 470 26.37 5.42 -27.52
N LEU A 471 25.25 5.49 -28.23
CA LEU A 471 25.17 6.11 -29.56
C LEU A 471 24.59 7.53 -29.54
N LEU A 472 23.62 7.81 -28.67
CA LEU A 472 22.80 9.02 -28.74
C LEU A 472 22.95 9.91 -27.49
N GLN A 473 23.06 9.32 -26.30
CA GLN A 473 23.11 10.07 -25.04
C GLN A 473 24.19 11.17 -25.01
N PRO A 474 25.45 10.95 -25.47
CA PRO A 474 26.45 12.02 -25.47
C PRO A 474 26.04 13.23 -26.31
N LEU A 475 25.34 13.01 -27.43
CA LEU A 475 24.83 14.09 -28.27
C LEU A 475 23.65 14.80 -27.59
N VAL A 476 22.71 14.05 -27.00
CA VAL A 476 21.57 14.62 -26.28
C VAL A 476 22.07 15.49 -25.12
N GLN A 477 22.94 14.96 -24.26
CA GLN A 477 23.49 15.71 -23.12
C GLN A 477 24.29 16.94 -23.55
N ALA A 478 24.97 16.91 -24.71
CA ALA A 478 25.67 18.07 -25.24
C ALA A 478 24.73 19.18 -25.74
N LEU A 479 23.50 18.83 -26.16
CA LEU A 479 22.48 19.77 -26.62
C LEU A 479 21.51 20.20 -25.50
N SER A 480 21.37 19.38 -24.47
CA SER A 480 20.56 19.67 -23.29
C SER A 480 21.19 20.75 -22.44
N MET A 481 20.47 21.85 -22.27
CA MET A 481 20.78 22.92 -21.32
C MET A 481 19.70 22.97 -20.24
N PRO A 482 20.00 23.41 -19.01
CA PRO A 482 18.98 23.54 -17.95
C PRO A 482 17.74 24.32 -18.40
N GLN A 483 17.94 25.38 -19.20
CA GLN A 483 16.85 26.16 -19.77
C GLN A 483 15.92 25.31 -20.65
N THR A 484 16.47 24.39 -21.46
CA THR A 484 15.66 23.51 -22.31
C THR A 484 14.75 22.61 -21.46
N GLY A 485 15.25 22.11 -20.33
CA GLY A 485 14.44 21.36 -19.37
C GLY A 485 13.27 22.18 -18.82
N ASP A 486 13.54 23.42 -18.40
CA ASP A 486 12.49 24.34 -17.91
C ASP A 486 11.44 24.65 -19.00
N TRP A 487 11.88 24.89 -20.23
CA TRP A 487 10.97 25.11 -21.37
C TRP A 487 10.09 23.90 -21.65
N LEU A 488 10.67 22.70 -21.64
CA LEU A 488 9.92 21.46 -21.84
C LEU A 488 8.88 21.24 -20.73
N HIS A 489 9.22 21.55 -19.49
CA HIS A 489 8.29 21.50 -18.36
C HIS A 489 7.11 22.48 -18.56
N HIS A 490 7.37 23.75 -18.89
CA HIS A 490 6.30 24.74 -19.09
C HIS A 490 5.42 24.44 -20.31
N LEU A 491 5.95 23.77 -21.34
CA LEU A 491 5.21 23.35 -22.53
C LEU A 491 4.55 21.99 -22.40
N ASN A 492 4.79 21.27 -21.29
CA ASN A 492 4.17 19.99 -21.02
C ASN A 492 2.64 20.16 -21.03
N PRO A 493 1.87 19.36 -21.79
CA PRO A 493 0.41 19.46 -21.82
C PRO A 493 -0.27 19.39 -20.46
N SER A 494 0.35 18.75 -19.47
CA SER A 494 -0.16 18.65 -18.10
C SER A 494 0.18 19.88 -17.24
N GLU A 495 1.22 20.65 -17.58
CA GLU A 495 1.62 21.87 -16.84
C GLU A 495 1.10 23.15 -17.49
N LEU A 496 1.06 23.20 -18.82
CA LEU A 496 0.66 24.38 -19.59
C LEU A 496 -0.70 24.97 -19.16
N PRO A 497 -1.74 24.17 -18.82
CA PRO A 497 -3.00 24.70 -18.31
C PRO A 497 -2.85 25.49 -17.01
N TYR A 498 -1.87 25.17 -16.16
CA TYR A 498 -1.60 25.93 -14.93
C TYR A 498 -0.98 27.30 -15.23
N GLU A 499 -0.19 27.43 -16.30
CA GLU A 499 0.31 28.73 -16.74
C GLU A 499 -0.79 29.55 -17.43
N LEU A 500 -1.53 28.95 -18.36
CA LEU A 500 -2.57 29.63 -19.16
C LEU A 500 -3.71 30.18 -18.31
N PHE A 501 -4.21 29.38 -17.37
CA PHE A 501 -5.30 29.75 -16.46
C PHE A 501 -4.71 30.14 -15.10
N SER A 502 -3.91 31.20 -15.03
CA SER A 502 -3.42 31.76 -13.75
C SER A 502 -3.44 33.27 -13.77
N ASP A 503 -3.36 33.89 -12.60
CA ASP A 503 -3.20 35.35 -12.46
C ASP A 503 -1.88 35.88 -13.05
N ARG A 504 -0.94 35.01 -13.43
CA ARG A 504 0.26 35.40 -14.17
C ARG A 504 -0.06 35.79 -15.62
N ASN A 505 -1.16 35.30 -16.16
CA ASN A 505 -1.69 35.71 -17.46
C ASN A 505 -2.59 36.95 -17.27
N PRO A 506 -2.22 38.15 -17.77
CA PRO A 506 -2.99 39.37 -17.54
C PRO A 506 -4.44 39.33 -18.03
N LEU A 507 -4.76 38.46 -19.00
CA LEU A 507 -6.12 38.26 -19.48
C LEU A 507 -7.02 37.61 -18.42
N MET A 508 -6.45 36.83 -17.50
CA MET A 508 -7.19 36.16 -16.44
C MET A 508 -7.69 37.14 -15.36
N HIS A 509 -7.05 38.28 -15.16
CA HIS A 509 -7.57 39.33 -14.27
C HIS A 509 -8.88 39.95 -14.80
N GLN A 510 -8.98 40.15 -16.12
CA GLN A 510 -10.22 40.64 -16.74
C GLN A 510 -11.32 39.59 -16.64
N LEU A 511 -10.96 38.31 -16.80
CA LEU A 511 -11.87 37.20 -16.60
C LEU A 511 -12.38 37.13 -15.16
N ALA A 512 -11.53 37.35 -14.14
CA ALA A 512 -11.94 37.33 -12.74
C ALA A 512 -12.99 38.41 -12.45
N GLN A 513 -12.80 39.63 -12.96
CA GLN A 513 -13.79 40.71 -12.84
C GLN A 513 -15.10 40.38 -13.57
N LEU A 514 -15.00 39.78 -14.77
CA LEU A 514 -16.18 39.32 -15.51
C LEU A 514 -16.92 38.21 -14.74
N ALA A 515 -16.19 37.29 -14.10
CA ALA A 515 -16.76 36.22 -13.29
C ALA A 515 -17.52 36.78 -12.08
N GLU A 516 -17.03 37.83 -11.41
CA GLU A 516 -17.77 38.52 -10.35
C GLU A 516 -19.09 39.13 -10.86
N GLN A 517 -19.06 39.79 -12.03
CA GLN A 517 -20.26 40.34 -12.66
C GLN A 517 -21.26 39.24 -13.04
N VAL A 518 -20.76 38.13 -13.59
CA VAL A 518 -21.56 36.95 -13.93
C VAL A 518 -22.18 36.33 -12.69
N ARG A 519 -21.46 36.20 -11.57
CA ARG A 519 -22.02 35.73 -10.29
C ARG A 519 -23.14 36.64 -9.79
N ALA A 520 -22.96 37.96 -9.88
CA ALA A 520 -23.96 38.94 -9.45
C ALA A 520 -25.21 38.95 -10.34
N GLN A 521 -25.07 38.58 -11.62
CA GLN A 521 -26.14 38.57 -12.62
C GLN A 521 -26.47 37.16 -13.12
N ARG A 522 -26.20 36.14 -12.30
CA ARG A 522 -26.35 34.73 -12.66
C ARG A 522 -27.81 34.44 -13.05
N GLN A 523 -28.00 33.84 -14.21
CA GLN A 523 -29.29 33.46 -14.79
C GLN A 523 -29.25 32.00 -15.25
N PRO A 524 -29.46 31.04 -14.34
CA PRO A 524 -29.52 29.63 -14.67
C PRO A 524 -30.74 29.35 -15.57
N ALA A 525 -30.59 28.45 -16.54
CA ALA A 525 -31.73 28.01 -17.35
C ALA A 525 -32.68 27.14 -16.50
N ALA A 526 -33.97 27.19 -16.81
CA ALA A 526 -35.00 26.39 -16.15
C ALA A 526 -34.65 24.88 -16.21
N PRO A 527 -34.86 24.10 -15.12
CA PRO A 527 -34.48 22.68 -15.08
C PRO A 527 -35.14 21.81 -16.17
N ASP A 528 -36.30 22.22 -16.68
CA ASP A 528 -37.06 21.55 -17.74
C ASP A 528 -36.70 22.05 -19.15
N ASN A 529 -35.70 22.92 -19.30
CA ASN A 529 -35.24 23.43 -20.58
C ASN A 529 -34.67 22.27 -21.44
N PRO A 530 -35.22 22.02 -22.66
CA PRO A 530 -34.83 20.87 -23.48
C PRO A 530 -33.37 20.92 -23.95
N MET A 531 -32.75 22.11 -23.99
CA MET A 531 -31.34 22.25 -24.38
C MET A 531 -30.40 21.68 -23.31
N LEU A 532 -30.78 21.69 -22.02
CA LEU A 532 -30.01 21.05 -20.96
C LEU A 532 -30.01 19.52 -21.09
N GLN A 533 -31.14 18.94 -21.52
CA GLN A 533 -31.25 17.51 -21.81
C GLN A 533 -30.40 17.13 -23.02
N PHE A 534 -30.49 17.91 -24.10
CA PHE A 534 -29.67 17.73 -25.30
C PHE A 534 -28.16 17.82 -24.98
N GLN A 535 -27.75 18.80 -24.16
CA GLN A 535 -26.38 18.93 -23.69
C GLN A 535 -25.90 17.70 -22.92
N THR A 536 -26.71 17.17 -22.01
CA THR A 536 -26.39 15.95 -21.25
C THR A 536 -26.20 14.77 -22.20
N MET A 537 -27.10 14.60 -23.17
CA MET A 537 -26.98 13.55 -24.19
C MET A 537 -25.69 13.68 -25.03
N VAL A 538 -25.31 14.91 -25.42
CA VAL A 538 -24.03 15.15 -26.12
C VAL A 538 -22.83 14.78 -25.24
N SER A 539 -22.87 15.12 -23.95
CA SER A 539 -21.81 14.76 -23.02
C SER A 539 -21.71 13.24 -22.83
N ASP A 540 -22.84 12.55 -22.65
CA ASP A 540 -22.86 11.09 -22.51
C ASP A 540 -22.35 10.40 -23.78
N TRP A 541 -22.69 10.94 -24.96
CA TRP A 541 -22.15 10.47 -26.23
C TRP A 541 -20.63 10.69 -26.33
N MET A 542 -20.12 11.87 -25.94
CA MET A 542 -18.68 12.15 -25.91
C MET A 542 -17.93 11.18 -24.98
N ILE A 543 -18.48 10.93 -23.78
CA ILE A 543 -17.92 9.95 -22.83
C ILE A 543 -17.89 8.56 -23.47
N ALA A 544 -19.00 8.11 -24.07
CA ALA A 544 -19.08 6.81 -24.71
C ALA A 544 -18.10 6.66 -25.90
N VAL A 545 -17.87 7.71 -26.68
CA VAL A 545 -16.89 7.71 -27.78
C VAL A 545 -15.46 7.60 -27.23
N LEU A 546 -15.13 8.36 -26.17
CA LEU A 546 -13.80 8.32 -25.54
C LEU A 546 -13.54 6.98 -24.83
N ASP A 547 -14.55 6.41 -24.17
CA ASP A 547 -14.48 5.07 -23.60
C ASP A 547 -14.30 4.01 -24.70
N GLY A 548 -15.05 4.10 -25.80
CA GLY A 548 -14.88 3.20 -26.95
C GLY A 548 -13.49 3.30 -27.58
N TRP A 549 -12.92 4.50 -27.67
CA TRP A 549 -11.54 4.70 -28.12
C TRP A 549 -10.53 4.10 -27.14
N ARG A 550 -10.69 4.32 -25.83
CA ARG A 550 -9.85 3.69 -24.79
C ARG A 550 -9.86 2.18 -24.96
N ASP A 551 -11.03 1.56 -25.01
CA ASP A 551 -11.16 0.11 -25.07
C ASP A 551 -10.54 -0.47 -26.36
N LEU A 552 -10.66 0.23 -27.50
CA LEU A 552 -10.00 -0.15 -28.74
C LEU A 552 -8.47 -0.01 -28.66
N ARG A 553 -7.98 1.13 -28.14
CA ARG A 553 -6.56 1.40 -27.93
C ARG A 553 -5.95 0.32 -27.05
N ASP A 554 -6.57 0.06 -25.90
CA ASP A 554 -6.09 -0.86 -24.88
C ASP A 554 -5.99 -2.30 -25.40
N ARG A 555 -7.01 -2.77 -26.12
CA ARG A 555 -6.97 -4.07 -26.81
C ARG A 555 -5.89 -4.14 -27.89
N SER A 556 -5.73 -3.06 -28.67
CA SER A 556 -4.73 -3.00 -29.73
C SER A 556 -3.31 -3.04 -29.17
N LEU A 557 -3.05 -2.31 -28.09
CA LEU A 557 -1.75 -2.30 -27.40
C LEU A 557 -1.41 -3.70 -26.87
N GLU A 558 -2.35 -4.38 -26.23
CA GLU A 558 -2.15 -5.76 -25.77
C GLU A 558 -1.88 -6.72 -26.94
N GLN A 559 -2.65 -6.64 -28.02
CA GLN A 559 -2.43 -7.50 -29.20
C GLN A 559 -1.07 -7.28 -29.85
N ILE A 560 -0.62 -6.02 -29.97
CA ILE A 560 0.71 -5.69 -30.48
C ILE A 560 1.77 -6.25 -29.55
N PHE A 561 1.62 -6.08 -28.23
CA PHE A 561 2.54 -6.62 -27.25
C PHE A 561 2.66 -8.14 -27.38
N LEU A 562 1.53 -8.85 -27.40
CA LEU A 562 1.50 -10.29 -27.55
C LEU A 562 2.13 -10.74 -28.88
N ALA A 563 1.83 -10.06 -30.00
CA ALA A 563 2.40 -10.39 -31.30
C ALA A 563 3.93 -10.22 -31.34
N VAL A 564 4.46 -9.14 -30.73
CA VAL A 564 5.89 -8.85 -30.70
C VAL A 564 6.62 -9.78 -29.73
N TYR A 565 6.18 -9.84 -28.48
CA TYR A 565 6.93 -10.51 -27.41
C TYR A 565 6.63 -12.01 -27.28
N SER A 566 5.60 -12.54 -27.95
CA SER A 566 5.42 -13.99 -28.12
C SER A 566 6.21 -14.55 -29.31
N SER A 567 6.85 -13.71 -30.12
CA SER A 567 7.63 -14.13 -31.29
C SER A 567 8.77 -15.08 -30.88
N PRO A 568 8.77 -16.35 -31.32
CA PRO A 568 9.84 -17.30 -30.99
C PRO A 568 11.21 -16.83 -31.49
N LEU A 569 11.25 -16.13 -32.63
CA LEU A 569 12.48 -15.59 -33.19
C LEU A 569 13.06 -14.50 -32.29
N LEU A 570 12.24 -13.54 -31.84
CA LEU A 570 12.69 -12.49 -30.94
C LEU A 570 13.19 -13.10 -29.62
N GLN A 571 12.40 -14.00 -29.02
CA GLN A 571 12.77 -14.69 -27.79
C GLN A 571 14.09 -15.47 -27.93
N ALA A 572 14.33 -16.12 -29.08
CA ALA A 572 15.60 -16.80 -29.35
C ALA A 572 16.76 -15.81 -29.50
N LEU A 573 16.58 -14.71 -30.24
CA LEU A 573 17.62 -13.68 -30.45
C LEU A 573 18.10 -13.04 -29.15
N VAL A 574 17.21 -12.87 -28.17
CA VAL A 574 17.54 -12.32 -26.85
C VAL A 574 17.86 -13.39 -25.79
N GLY A 575 17.97 -14.66 -26.20
CA GLY A 575 18.39 -15.76 -25.33
C GLY A 575 17.30 -16.38 -24.44
N MET A 576 16.04 -15.94 -24.53
CA MET A 576 14.93 -16.46 -23.72
C MET A 576 14.42 -17.85 -24.13
N ARG A 577 14.88 -18.36 -25.28
CA ARG A 577 14.66 -19.73 -25.75
C ARG A 577 15.97 -20.51 -25.95
N ALA A 578 17.06 -20.08 -25.31
CA ALA A 578 18.32 -20.81 -25.35
C ALA A 578 18.33 -22.04 -24.42
N SER A 579 17.43 -22.11 -23.44
CA SER A 579 17.20 -23.25 -22.55
C SER A 579 15.69 -23.41 -22.26
N ASP A 580 15.30 -24.58 -21.73
CA ASP A 580 13.94 -24.87 -21.26
C ASP A 580 13.70 -24.40 -19.81
N GLU A 581 14.66 -23.68 -19.21
CA GLU A 581 14.52 -23.17 -17.86
C GLU A 581 13.44 -22.09 -17.78
N LEU A 582 12.77 -22.02 -16.63
CA LEU A 582 11.84 -20.93 -16.38
C LEU A 582 12.62 -19.60 -16.35
N PRO A 583 12.10 -18.54 -16.99
CA PRO A 583 12.75 -17.22 -17.00
C PRO A 583 13.05 -16.67 -15.60
N ARG A 584 12.25 -17.08 -14.62
CA ARG A 584 12.31 -16.60 -13.24
C ARG A 584 13.02 -17.60 -12.35
N ARG A 585 14.00 -17.12 -11.58
CA ARG A 585 14.63 -17.89 -10.49
C ARG A 585 13.80 -17.76 -9.22
N HIS A 586 13.57 -18.87 -8.52
CA HIS A 586 13.00 -18.87 -7.18
C HIS A 586 14.12 -18.85 -6.13
N PRO A 587 14.15 -17.86 -5.22
CA PRO A 587 15.17 -17.80 -4.19
C PRO A 587 14.83 -18.78 -3.03
N GLY A 588 15.86 -19.32 -2.34
CA GLY A 588 15.66 -20.13 -1.12
C GLY A 588 16.01 -21.60 -1.18
N LEU A 589 16.33 -22.12 -2.36
CA LEU A 589 16.80 -23.49 -2.54
C LEU A 589 18.32 -23.64 -2.35
N GLU A 590 18.97 -22.61 -1.80
CA GLU A 590 20.41 -22.64 -1.53
C GLU A 590 20.73 -23.63 -0.38
N PRO A 591 21.77 -24.47 -0.50
CA PRO A 591 22.09 -25.51 0.49
C PRO A 591 22.24 -25.00 1.93
N GLU A 592 22.80 -23.81 2.09
CA GLU A 592 23.00 -23.17 3.41
C GLU A 592 21.67 -22.86 4.10
N GLN A 593 20.67 -22.39 3.35
CA GLN A 593 19.35 -22.08 3.87
C GLN A 593 18.63 -23.35 4.32
N ILE A 594 18.73 -24.42 3.52
CA ILE A 594 18.15 -25.73 3.85
C ILE A 594 18.76 -26.28 5.15
N ALA A 595 20.10 -26.22 5.28
CA ALA A 595 20.80 -26.67 6.48
C ALA A 595 20.40 -25.86 7.73
N PHE A 596 20.25 -24.53 7.59
CA PHE A 596 19.77 -23.66 8.66
C PHE A 596 18.38 -24.06 9.14
N VAL A 597 17.43 -24.26 8.22
CA VAL A 597 16.06 -24.67 8.55
C VAL A 597 16.04 -26.03 9.25
N GLN A 598 16.79 -27.02 8.76
CA GLN A 598 16.88 -28.34 9.39
C GLN A 598 17.41 -28.27 10.83
N ARG A 599 18.44 -27.44 11.06
CA ARG A 599 18.99 -27.20 12.39
C ARG A 599 17.94 -26.58 13.32
N ARG A 600 17.21 -25.56 12.86
CA ARG A 600 16.15 -24.92 13.66
C ARG A 600 15.00 -25.87 13.99
N ILE A 601 14.62 -26.75 13.06
CA ILE A 601 13.63 -27.81 13.31
C ILE A 601 14.11 -28.74 14.44
N ALA A 602 15.37 -29.18 14.40
CA ALA A 602 15.92 -30.05 15.44
C ALA A 602 15.95 -29.36 16.82
N GLU A 603 16.38 -28.09 16.88
CA GLU A 603 16.40 -27.29 18.09
C GLU A 603 14.99 -27.12 18.69
N LEU A 604 13.97 -26.84 17.86
CA LEU A 604 12.59 -26.72 18.32
C LEU A 604 12.02 -28.03 18.85
N LYS A 605 12.31 -29.16 18.18
CA LYS A 605 11.88 -30.50 18.62
C LYS A 605 12.50 -30.89 19.96
N ALA A 606 13.78 -30.56 20.19
CA ALA A 606 14.46 -30.87 21.45
C ALA A 606 13.86 -30.12 22.65
N ARG A 607 13.24 -28.96 22.43
CA ARG A 607 12.72 -28.08 23.48
C ARG A 607 11.22 -28.22 23.73
N LEU A 608 10.56 -29.21 23.14
CA LEU A 608 9.10 -29.39 23.24
C LEU A 608 8.57 -29.55 24.66
N ALA A 609 9.39 -30.10 25.57
CA ALA A 609 9.06 -30.30 26.99
C ALA A 609 9.48 -29.13 27.89
N GLU A 610 10.21 -28.13 27.37
CA GLU A 610 10.60 -26.94 28.13
C GLU A 610 9.45 -25.94 28.23
N GLY A 611 9.22 -25.39 29.42
CA GLY A 611 8.18 -24.38 29.67
C GLY A 611 7.38 -24.67 30.94
N GLY A 612 6.45 -23.77 31.26
CA GLY A 612 5.54 -23.89 32.38
C GLY A 612 4.08 -23.75 31.95
N VAL A 613 3.23 -23.34 32.91
CA VAL A 613 1.78 -23.11 32.69
C VAL A 613 1.50 -22.20 31.50
N ARG A 614 2.34 -21.17 31.31
CA ARG A 614 2.17 -20.15 30.27
C ARG A 614 2.32 -20.77 28.88
N GLU A 615 3.43 -21.46 28.66
CA GLU A 615 3.73 -22.17 27.41
C GLU A 615 2.67 -23.24 27.14
N ALA A 616 2.25 -23.99 28.16
CA ALA A 616 1.18 -24.98 28.06
C ALA A 616 -0.17 -24.34 27.64
N ALA A 617 -0.56 -23.22 28.25
CA ALA A 617 -1.79 -22.52 27.92
C ALA A 617 -1.77 -21.94 26.50
N ILE A 618 -0.66 -21.30 26.11
CA ILE A 618 -0.50 -20.77 24.74
C ILE A 618 -0.54 -21.93 23.72
N ARG A 619 0.15 -23.03 23.99
CA ARG A 619 0.12 -24.24 23.15
C ARG A 619 -1.31 -24.77 23.00
N SER A 620 -2.07 -24.84 24.09
CA SER A 620 -3.48 -25.23 24.06
C SER A 620 -4.34 -24.30 23.20
N LEU A 621 -4.20 -22.99 23.36
CA LEU A 621 -4.93 -21.99 22.58
C LEU A 621 -4.62 -22.10 21.09
N VAL A 622 -3.34 -22.23 20.73
CA VAL A 622 -2.90 -22.41 19.34
C VAL A 622 -3.46 -23.72 18.77
N TYR A 623 -3.35 -24.84 19.51
CA TYR A 623 -3.88 -26.12 19.07
C TYR A 623 -5.39 -26.07 18.80
N ILE A 624 -6.18 -25.43 19.68
CA ILE A 624 -7.62 -25.28 19.48
C ILE A 624 -7.92 -24.31 18.32
N GLY A 625 -7.14 -23.23 18.18
CA GLY A 625 -7.27 -22.24 17.11
C GLY A 625 -7.01 -22.82 15.72
N MET A 626 -6.06 -23.75 15.58
CA MET A 626 -5.72 -24.42 14.34
C MET A 626 -6.84 -25.32 13.75
N ALA A 627 -7.96 -25.52 14.46
CA ALA A 627 -9.15 -26.24 13.96
C ALA A 627 -10.27 -25.30 13.47
N GLY A 628 -10.08 -23.99 13.57
CA GLY A 628 -11.10 -23.00 13.23
C GLY A 628 -10.93 -22.38 11.85
N PRO A 629 -11.90 -21.53 11.44
CA PRO A 629 -11.81 -20.77 10.20
C PRO A 629 -10.71 -19.70 10.24
N GLY A 630 -10.11 -19.41 11.40
CA GLY A 630 -9.10 -18.38 11.58
C GLY A 630 -9.00 -17.87 13.00
N VAL A 631 -8.18 -16.83 13.19
CA VAL A 631 -8.08 -16.10 14.45
C VAL A 631 -9.09 -14.96 14.43
N ASP A 632 -9.98 -14.95 15.40
CA ASP A 632 -11.06 -13.96 15.57
C ASP A 632 -10.61 -12.90 16.58
N GLU A 633 -10.85 -11.62 16.28
CA GLU A 633 -10.42 -10.51 17.15
C GLU A 633 -10.92 -10.63 18.59
N ARG A 634 -12.11 -11.19 18.80
CA ARG A 634 -12.74 -11.27 20.13
C ARG A 634 -11.93 -12.16 21.07
N GLY A 635 -11.35 -13.25 20.54
CA GLY A 635 -10.47 -14.12 21.31
C GLY A 635 -9.18 -13.41 21.75
N PHE A 636 -8.64 -12.55 20.89
CA PHE A 636 -7.46 -11.76 21.25
C PHE A 636 -7.78 -10.64 22.24
N ASN A 637 -8.90 -9.96 22.06
CA ASN A 637 -9.35 -8.91 22.99
C ASN A 637 -9.66 -9.49 24.37
N GLU A 638 -10.17 -10.71 24.45
CA GLU A 638 -10.33 -11.43 25.72
C GLU A 638 -8.96 -11.74 26.36
N LEU A 639 -7.99 -12.25 25.59
CA LEU A 639 -6.61 -12.45 26.08
C LEU A 639 -5.99 -11.14 26.58
N ARG A 640 -6.24 -10.02 25.90
CA ARG A 640 -5.77 -8.70 26.31
C ARG A 640 -6.41 -8.26 27.62
N ARG A 641 -7.71 -8.49 27.82
CA ARG A 641 -8.42 -8.22 29.08
C ARG A 641 -7.85 -9.05 30.24
N ILE A 642 -7.62 -10.35 30.01
CA ILE A 642 -6.99 -11.25 31.01
C ILE A 642 -5.58 -10.76 31.36
N ARG A 643 -4.77 -10.39 30.37
CA ARG A 643 -3.41 -9.84 30.55
C ARG A 643 -3.41 -8.53 31.33
N ALA A 644 -4.36 -7.64 31.09
CA ALA A 644 -4.43 -6.33 31.75
C ALA A 644 -4.56 -6.43 33.29
N GLY A 645 -5.05 -7.57 33.82
CA GLY A 645 -5.12 -7.84 35.26
C GLY A 645 -3.89 -8.53 35.87
N GLN A 646 -2.91 -8.96 35.08
CA GLN A 646 -1.78 -9.81 35.52
C GLN A 646 -0.50 -9.47 34.73
N THR A 647 0.24 -8.43 35.15
CA THR A 647 1.40 -7.90 34.40
C THR A 647 2.71 -8.63 34.71
N THR A 648 3.18 -9.49 33.79
CA THR A 648 4.57 -10.00 33.82
C THR A 648 5.27 -10.19 32.45
N MET A 649 4.62 -9.95 31.30
CA MET A 649 5.21 -10.25 29.98
C MET A 649 4.92 -9.17 28.93
N THR A 650 5.93 -8.81 28.16
CA THR A 650 5.85 -7.88 27.02
C THR A 650 5.16 -8.52 25.81
N LEU A 651 4.69 -7.72 24.85
CA LEU A 651 4.07 -8.26 23.64
C LEU A 651 5.07 -9.05 22.78
N ASP A 652 6.33 -8.60 22.70
CA ASP A 652 7.40 -9.30 21.99
C ASP A 652 7.73 -10.67 22.60
N GLU A 653 7.77 -10.76 23.93
CA GLU A 653 7.93 -12.05 24.61
C GLU A 653 6.75 -12.98 24.35
N PHE A 654 5.52 -12.46 24.40
CA PHE A 654 4.32 -13.23 24.06
C PHE A 654 4.38 -13.77 22.63
N LYS A 655 4.72 -12.90 21.66
CA LYS A 655 4.87 -13.24 20.24
C LYS A 655 5.94 -14.33 20.05
N ARG A 656 7.08 -14.22 20.73
CA ARG A 656 8.14 -15.24 20.67
C ARG A 656 7.65 -16.59 21.18
N VAL A 657 7.03 -16.63 22.36
CA VAL A 657 6.51 -17.88 22.95
C VAL A 657 5.43 -18.49 22.06
N LEU A 658 4.48 -17.68 21.57
CA LEU A 658 3.42 -18.12 20.66
C LEU A 658 4.00 -18.78 19.41
N ARG A 659 4.99 -18.15 18.78
CA ARG A 659 5.67 -18.69 17.59
C ARG A 659 6.37 -20.02 17.89
N GLU A 660 7.07 -20.13 19.01
CA GLU A 660 7.71 -21.39 19.43
C GLU A 660 6.68 -22.51 19.64
N GLN A 661 5.56 -22.22 20.33
CA GLN A 661 4.50 -23.22 20.55
C GLN A 661 3.79 -23.61 19.25
N PHE A 662 3.58 -22.65 18.35
CA PHE A 662 3.01 -22.91 17.01
C PHE A 662 3.88 -23.85 16.19
N PHE A 663 5.19 -23.59 16.11
CA PHE A 663 6.09 -24.48 15.38
C PHE A 663 6.20 -25.86 16.03
N GLY A 664 6.18 -25.95 17.36
CA GLY A 664 6.15 -27.23 18.06
C GLY A 664 4.96 -28.09 17.62
N LEU A 665 3.75 -27.51 17.57
CA LEU A 665 2.54 -28.19 17.11
C LEU A 665 2.56 -28.54 15.61
N LEU A 666 3.19 -27.71 14.78
CA LEU A 666 3.30 -27.94 13.35
C LEU A 666 4.29 -29.07 13.03
N LEU A 667 5.42 -29.12 13.73
CA LEU A 667 6.53 -30.04 13.47
C LEU A 667 6.38 -31.40 14.16
N ASP A 668 5.76 -31.44 15.35
CA ASP A 668 5.48 -32.64 16.13
C ASP A 668 4.28 -32.42 17.06
N ARG A 669 3.08 -32.54 16.48
CA ARG A 669 1.82 -32.31 17.20
C ARG A 669 1.65 -33.21 18.41
N ASP A 670 1.90 -34.51 18.25
CA ASP A 670 1.64 -35.47 19.32
C ASP A 670 2.67 -35.33 20.45
N GLY A 671 3.94 -35.11 20.13
CA GLY A 671 4.97 -34.80 21.11
C GLY A 671 4.67 -33.50 21.87
N ALA A 672 4.27 -32.44 21.16
CA ALA A 672 3.89 -31.17 21.77
C ALA A 672 2.70 -31.30 22.74
N LEU A 673 1.68 -32.10 22.39
CA LEU A 673 0.53 -32.34 23.27
C LEU A 673 0.89 -33.23 24.47
N ALA A 674 1.72 -34.26 24.27
CA ALA A 674 2.16 -35.16 25.33
C ALA A 674 3.03 -34.45 26.39
N ALA A 675 3.69 -33.36 26.02
CA ALA A 675 4.48 -32.54 26.93
C ALA A 675 3.63 -31.61 27.85
N ILE A 676 2.37 -31.33 27.52
CA ILE A 676 1.53 -30.39 28.30
C ILE A 676 1.45 -30.77 29.79
N PRO A 677 1.15 -32.02 30.18
CA PRO A 677 1.08 -32.40 31.59
C PRO A 677 2.40 -32.21 32.36
N GLN A 678 3.55 -32.30 31.68
CA GLN A 678 4.89 -32.13 32.26
C GLN A 678 5.22 -30.65 32.52
N MET A 679 4.60 -29.73 31.78
CA MET A 679 4.75 -28.28 31.93
C MET A 679 3.88 -27.69 33.05
N LEU A 680 2.86 -28.43 33.48
CA LEU A 680 1.90 -27.95 34.46
C LEU A 680 2.37 -28.28 35.89
N PRO A 681 2.33 -27.32 36.83
CA PRO A 681 2.70 -27.53 38.21
C PRO A 681 1.73 -28.53 38.85
N PRO A 682 2.12 -29.20 39.94
CA PRO A 682 1.24 -30.13 40.64
C PRO A 682 0.03 -29.44 41.30
N ASP A 683 0.04 -28.11 41.46
CA ASP A 683 -1.04 -27.33 42.08
C ASP A 683 -2.33 -27.35 41.23
N PRO A 684 -3.43 -27.95 41.74
CA PRO A 684 -4.71 -28.01 41.03
C PRO A 684 -5.36 -26.64 40.82
N ALA A 685 -5.14 -25.67 41.72
CA ALA A 685 -5.75 -24.34 41.61
C ALA A 685 -5.18 -23.58 40.41
N VAL A 686 -3.86 -23.62 40.23
CA VAL A 686 -3.17 -22.98 39.09
C VAL A 686 -3.61 -23.61 37.76
N ARG A 687 -3.77 -24.93 37.71
CA ARG A 687 -4.28 -25.65 36.52
C ARG A 687 -5.71 -25.23 36.19
N ALA A 688 -6.58 -25.13 37.20
CA ALA A 688 -7.96 -24.72 37.01
C ALA A 688 -8.06 -23.27 36.49
N THR A 689 -7.29 -22.33 37.06
CA THR A 689 -7.23 -20.94 36.60
C THR A 689 -6.76 -20.84 35.14
N ALA A 690 -5.71 -21.58 34.77
CA ALA A 690 -5.23 -21.59 33.40
C ALA A 690 -6.26 -22.18 32.42
N LEU A 691 -6.96 -23.25 32.83
CA LEU A 691 -8.00 -23.87 32.01
C LEU A 691 -9.22 -22.97 31.82
N GLU A 692 -9.64 -22.24 32.86
CA GLU A 692 -10.70 -21.23 32.75
C GLU A 692 -10.33 -20.09 31.80
N ALA A 693 -9.09 -19.60 31.87
CA ALA A 693 -8.59 -18.60 30.92
C ALA A 693 -8.60 -19.12 29.46
N ILE A 694 -8.24 -20.38 29.25
CA ILE A 694 -8.33 -21.04 27.93
C ILE A 694 -9.78 -21.07 27.47
N ARG A 695 -10.71 -21.55 28.30
CA ARG A 695 -12.15 -21.64 27.98
C ARG A 695 -12.74 -20.29 27.60
N ALA A 696 -12.52 -19.27 28.43
CA ALA A 696 -13.00 -17.91 28.19
C ALA A 696 -12.51 -17.38 26.83
N THR A 697 -11.22 -17.56 26.55
CA THR A 697 -10.60 -17.12 25.29
C THR A 697 -11.21 -17.81 24.07
N VAL A 698 -11.33 -19.15 24.08
CA VAL A 698 -11.81 -19.90 22.91
C VAL A 698 -13.31 -19.75 22.68
N GLN A 699 -14.08 -19.43 23.73
CA GLN A 699 -15.52 -19.18 23.67
C GLN A 699 -15.87 -17.70 23.43
N ALA A 700 -14.88 -16.81 23.38
CA ALA A 700 -15.11 -15.37 23.13
C ALA A 700 -15.82 -15.10 21.80
N ALA A 701 -15.60 -15.95 20.79
CA ALA A 701 -16.26 -15.84 19.49
C ALA A 701 -17.68 -16.47 19.45
N GLY A 702 -18.11 -17.11 20.54
CA GLY A 702 -19.35 -17.88 20.66
C GLY A 702 -19.10 -19.34 21.04
N THR A 703 -20.18 -20.13 21.12
CA THR A 703 -20.12 -21.55 21.49
C THR A 703 -19.27 -22.35 20.51
N LEU A 704 -18.30 -23.11 21.03
CA LEU A 704 -17.48 -24.00 20.23
C LEU A 704 -18.30 -25.19 19.70
N SER A 705 -18.05 -25.56 18.44
CA SER A 705 -18.62 -26.73 17.80
C SER A 705 -17.57 -27.46 16.95
N GLY A 706 -17.88 -28.69 16.55
CA GLY A 706 -17.01 -29.51 15.68
C GLY A 706 -15.62 -29.77 16.27
N GLU A 707 -14.60 -29.72 15.42
CA GLU A 707 -13.23 -30.07 15.78
C GLU A 707 -12.66 -29.19 16.90
N ARG A 708 -13.04 -27.90 16.99
CA ARG A 708 -12.55 -27.02 18.07
C ARG A 708 -13.04 -27.48 19.44
N ALA A 709 -14.27 -27.97 19.54
CA ALA A 709 -14.82 -28.51 20.79
C ALA A 709 -14.10 -29.81 21.20
N GLU A 710 -13.80 -30.68 20.22
CA GLU A 710 -13.03 -31.91 20.45
C GLU A 710 -11.60 -31.60 20.92
N ARG A 711 -10.95 -30.61 20.30
CA ARG A 711 -9.61 -30.15 20.69
C ARG A 711 -9.62 -29.55 22.10
N LEU A 712 -10.63 -28.75 22.46
CA LEU A 712 -10.80 -28.25 23.83
C LEU A 712 -10.95 -29.41 24.82
N ALA A 713 -11.83 -30.38 24.55
CA ALA A 713 -12.01 -31.55 25.42
C ALA A 713 -10.71 -32.37 25.58
N ARG A 714 -9.87 -32.46 24.53
CA ARG A 714 -8.55 -33.09 24.62
C ARG A 714 -7.62 -32.30 25.55
N ILE A 715 -7.60 -30.97 25.45
CA ILE A 715 -6.82 -30.12 26.37
C ILE A 715 -7.30 -30.26 27.81
N GLU A 716 -8.62 -30.26 28.06
CA GLU A 716 -9.19 -30.44 29.40
C GLU A 716 -8.71 -31.74 30.05
N LYS A 717 -8.67 -32.83 29.28
CA LYS A 717 -8.11 -34.11 29.76
C LYS A 717 -6.63 -34.00 30.12
N LEU A 718 -5.82 -33.33 29.29
CA LEU A 718 -4.39 -33.15 29.54
C LEU A 718 -4.11 -32.31 30.79
N PHE A 719 -4.94 -31.29 31.06
CA PHE A 719 -4.83 -30.47 32.27
C PHE A 719 -5.22 -31.24 33.54
N ALA A 720 -6.06 -32.26 33.42
CA ALA A 720 -6.49 -33.13 34.52
C ALA A 720 -5.50 -34.27 34.87
N LEU A 721 -4.50 -34.54 34.02
CA LEU A 721 -3.51 -35.59 34.29
C LEU A 721 -2.47 -35.12 35.32
N GLU A 722 -2.30 -35.86 36.43
CA GLU A 722 -1.19 -35.64 37.36
C GLU A 722 0.16 -35.96 36.69
N ALA A 723 1.21 -35.20 37.01
CA ALA A 723 2.53 -35.39 36.43
C ALA A 723 3.03 -36.83 36.72
N ALA A 724 3.37 -37.59 35.67
CA ALA A 724 4.02 -38.88 35.86
C ALA A 724 5.38 -38.65 36.54
N ALA A 725 5.57 -39.26 37.71
CA ALA A 725 6.82 -39.18 38.46
C ALA A 725 8.01 -39.53 37.54
N THR A 726 8.96 -38.61 37.42
CA THR A 726 10.22 -38.85 36.73
C THR A 726 10.91 -40.04 37.41
N PRO A 727 11.42 -41.05 36.69
CA PRO A 727 12.26 -42.07 37.31
C PRO A 727 13.50 -41.36 37.83
N VAL A 728 13.70 -41.41 39.15
CA VAL A 728 14.94 -41.00 39.80
C VAL A 728 16.05 -41.80 39.14
N ALA A 729 17.01 -41.11 38.53
CA ALA A 729 18.24 -41.75 38.09
C ALA A 729 18.91 -42.35 39.32
N ASP A 730 18.98 -43.68 39.37
CA ASP A 730 19.75 -44.40 40.38
C ASP A 730 21.19 -43.86 40.38
N ASP A 731 21.59 -43.38 41.56
CA ASP A 731 22.97 -43.05 41.90
C ASP A 731 23.83 -44.30 41.69
N ALA A 732 24.46 -44.40 40.51
CA ALA A 732 25.50 -45.38 40.27
C ALA A 732 26.74 -44.97 41.08
N ALA A 733 26.90 -45.64 42.22
CA ALA A 733 28.04 -45.56 43.10
C ALA A 733 29.37 -45.60 42.33
N ALA A 734 30.16 -44.54 42.50
CA ALA A 734 31.56 -44.51 42.10
C ALA A 734 32.38 -45.46 43.00
N PRO A 735 33.21 -46.37 42.45
CA PRO A 735 34.19 -47.09 43.23
C PRO A 735 35.43 -46.21 43.46
N SER A 736 35.95 -46.26 44.69
CA SER A 736 37.20 -45.65 45.12
C SER A 736 38.41 -46.55 44.86
N ALA A 737 39.60 -45.93 44.91
CA ALA A 737 40.97 -46.47 44.82
C ALA A 737 41.47 -46.81 43.39
N ASP A 738 42.70 -46.55 42.96
CA ASP A 738 43.94 -46.15 43.67
C ASP A 738 45.01 -45.58 42.69
N GLN A 739 45.89 -44.73 43.22
CA GLN A 739 47.32 -44.46 42.91
C GLN A 739 48.00 -44.96 41.61
N ASN A 740 48.51 -43.99 40.82
CA ASN A 740 49.83 -43.82 40.13
C ASN A 740 50.78 -45.00 39.82
N PRO A 741 51.72 -44.86 38.84
CA PRO A 741 52.24 -43.63 38.22
C PRO A 741 51.97 -43.41 36.73
#